data_AF-A0A972RSL1-F1
#
_entry.id   AF-A0A972RSL1-F1
#
_cell.length_a   1.000
_cell.length_b   1.000
_cell.length_c   1.000
_cell.angle_alpha   90.00
_cell.angle_beta   90.00
_cell.angle_gamma   90.00
#
_symmetry.space_group_name_H-M   'P 1'
#
loop_
_entity.id
_entity.type
_entity.pdbx_description
1 polymer ?
#
loop_
_entity_poly.entity_id
_entity_poly.type
_entity_poly.pdbx_seq_one_letter_code
_entity_poly.pdbx_strand_id
1 'polypeptide(L)'
;MPNPDAAAPARNPFSPDVTQPLRFPRDLLRVLYWAYFRPFTLARYLEQRGVSLVSSLWTLWRHRREYPELRDLVYLTLFHMLVTPWSVLLLAGVLAWLGSPVSWAVALIGGVGSVFIGMLGGALGGMLVGMLWGVLVGVLVSVLWGVLMSVLIGVLAGALGDVLVSMLGSVLVGLWWGVLVSMLVGVPWGVLVGVLVGVLMDVLESVLWGMAAILGGIVGALRLHDWVLLLLPLQAWFWAQVDRQGRRLAWSPPFWHEVIVLPLPGVEAHVYRAARHDRALGRHAIAYLAAYRYPWARKVARRIALRLFLDDMAQARTLDALAALAQTVEPRLATGDEREALGELFERVAFLASKVRAGLESDALINRIARWDEALQAARTWHDALMLHGHPLATALIPILENWIALLEAALEQARKQDFIFNPYVPATPLATGSATFKGRRDVMQRLEAEFAAFQTQRPALLLFGGRRMGKTSLLKQLPVRLGAEVVPLVLDLQGLGTVESSAAFWGRLVAEARKVAREARGMSFPAVDEAALARDPFDTFLRWLDAVERAAPQHYFLLALDEYESLETAIREGRLDLRVLDVFRHILQHRSRWLVLFSGVYTFEDLPVHWSDKFINVRRLLVGPLEEDAARELIVRPVPDFEQQVHYPPEAVEQLL
;
A
#
# COMPACT_ATOMS: atom_id res chain seq x y z
N MET A 1 12.03 -25.55 -0.48
CA MET A 1 10.88 -25.23 0.39
C MET A 1 10.79 -23.71 0.53
N PRO A 2 9.64 -23.07 0.28
CA PRO A 2 9.52 -21.61 0.41
C PRO A 2 8.81 -21.18 1.71
N ASN A 3 9.18 -19.96 2.12
CA ASN A 3 8.92 -19.24 3.37
C ASN A 3 7.50 -19.39 3.99
N PRO A 4 7.36 -19.86 5.25
CA PRO A 4 6.08 -19.94 5.98
C PRO A 4 5.51 -18.58 6.44
N ASP A 5 6.28 -17.48 6.34
CA ASP A 5 5.85 -16.15 6.83
C ASP A 5 5.14 -15.29 5.77
N ALA A 6 4.78 -15.84 4.60
CA ALA A 6 3.92 -15.13 3.66
C ALA A 6 2.51 -15.05 4.23
N ALA A 7 2.10 -13.84 4.65
CA ALA A 7 0.76 -13.51 5.14
C ALA A 7 -0.32 -14.32 4.42
N ALA A 8 -1.17 -15.01 5.20
CA ALA A 8 -2.20 -15.88 4.66
C ALA A 8 -2.96 -15.18 3.52
N PRO A 9 -3.12 -15.81 2.34
CA PRO A 9 -3.74 -15.17 1.20
C PRO A 9 -5.15 -14.71 1.58
N ALA A 10 -5.53 -13.52 1.09
CA ALA A 10 -6.86 -12.97 1.27
C ALA A 10 -7.92 -14.04 0.95
N ARG A 11 -9.03 -14.05 1.71
CA ARG A 11 -10.08 -15.07 1.56
C ARG A 11 -10.68 -14.98 0.15
N ASN A 12 -10.79 -16.11 -0.53
CA ASN A 12 -11.51 -16.19 -1.80
C ASN A 12 -12.98 -15.77 -1.55
N PRO A 13 -13.54 -14.81 -2.29
CA PRO A 13 -14.91 -14.33 -2.07
C PRO A 13 -15.97 -15.45 -2.22
N PHE A 14 -15.62 -16.53 -2.92
CA PHE A 14 -16.48 -17.67 -3.17
C PHE A 14 -16.01 -18.93 -2.42
N SER A 15 -15.18 -18.80 -1.38
CA SER A 15 -14.88 -19.92 -0.49
C SER A 15 -15.97 -20.11 0.57
N PRO A 16 -16.57 -21.31 0.68
CA PRO A 16 -17.49 -21.62 1.75
C PRO A 16 -16.82 -21.44 3.11
N ASP A 17 -17.62 -21.17 4.14
CA ASP A 17 -17.08 -20.90 5.47
C ASP A 17 -16.38 -22.14 6.03
N VAL A 18 -15.08 -21.97 6.31
CA VAL A 18 -14.17 -23.02 6.82
C VAL A 18 -14.52 -23.40 8.28
N THR A 19 -15.39 -22.60 8.90
CA THR A 19 -16.00 -22.81 10.21
C THR A 19 -16.97 -23.99 10.22
N GLN A 20 -17.65 -24.29 9.09
CA GLN A 20 -18.60 -25.39 9.05
C GLN A 20 -17.87 -26.74 8.98
N PRO A 21 -18.15 -27.69 9.91
CA PRO A 21 -17.52 -28.99 9.89
C PRO A 21 -18.00 -29.83 8.70
N LEU A 22 -17.06 -30.51 8.06
CA LEU A 22 -17.34 -31.52 7.03
C LEU A 22 -18.07 -32.70 7.66
N ARG A 23 -19.13 -33.19 7.01
CA ARG A 23 -19.97 -34.30 7.51
C ARG A 23 -19.98 -35.47 6.56
N PHE A 24 -19.70 -36.66 7.09
CA PHE A 24 -19.90 -37.91 6.36
C PHE A 24 -21.38 -38.32 6.40
N PRO A 25 -22.02 -38.72 5.28
CA PRO A 25 -21.50 -38.84 3.91
C PRO A 25 -21.77 -37.61 3.01
N ARG A 26 -22.36 -36.53 3.54
CA ARG A 26 -22.86 -35.40 2.73
C ARG A 26 -21.76 -34.67 1.96
N ASP A 27 -20.56 -34.57 2.52
CA ASP A 27 -19.45 -33.78 1.97
C ASP A 27 -18.43 -34.59 1.16
N LEU A 28 -18.81 -35.77 0.63
CA LEU A 28 -17.90 -36.64 -0.14
C LEU A 28 -17.26 -35.90 -1.33
N LEU A 29 -18.09 -35.28 -2.17
CA LEU A 29 -17.60 -34.50 -3.33
C LEU A 29 -16.82 -33.25 -2.92
N ARG A 30 -17.17 -32.65 -1.77
CA ARG A 30 -16.53 -31.43 -1.27
C ARG A 30 -15.10 -31.70 -0.83
N VAL A 31 -14.84 -32.82 -0.18
CA VAL A 31 -13.48 -33.23 0.23
C VAL A 31 -12.60 -33.52 -0.98
N LEU A 32 -13.11 -34.23 -2.00
CA LEU A 32 -12.39 -34.41 -3.26
C LEU A 32 -12.09 -33.06 -3.93
N TYR A 33 -13.11 -32.20 -4.04
CA TYR A 33 -12.95 -30.88 -4.65
C TYR A 33 -11.88 -30.04 -3.93
N TRP A 34 -11.87 -30.05 -2.59
CA TRP A 34 -10.85 -29.35 -1.80
C TRP A 34 -9.46 -29.98 -1.95
N ALA A 35 -9.36 -31.31 -1.96
CA ALA A 35 -8.08 -31.99 -2.13
C ALA A 35 -7.42 -31.69 -3.48
N TYR A 36 -8.21 -31.63 -4.56
CA TYR A 36 -7.68 -31.44 -5.92
C TYR A 36 -7.61 -29.98 -6.38
N PHE A 37 -8.65 -29.18 -6.12
CA PHE A 37 -8.77 -27.83 -6.69
C PHE A 37 -8.53 -26.70 -5.68
N ARG A 38 -8.71 -26.97 -4.38
CA ARG A 38 -8.54 -25.96 -3.32
C ARG A 38 -7.69 -26.45 -2.13
N PRO A 39 -6.43 -26.87 -2.37
CA PRO A 39 -5.59 -27.46 -1.35
C PRO A 39 -5.25 -26.50 -0.20
N PHE A 40 -5.24 -25.18 -0.41
CA PHE A 40 -4.99 -24.20 0.66
C PHE A 40 -6.23 -23.92 1.50
N THR A 41 -7.43 -24.05 0.92
CA THR A 41 -8.68 -24.08 1.72
C THR A 41 -8.69 -25.30 2.65
N LEU A 42 -8.27 -26.47 2.16
CA LEU A 42 -8.14 -27.68 2.98
C LEU A 42 -7.07 -27.53 4.07
N ALA A 43 -5.91 -26.95 3.73
CA ALA A 43 -4.84 -26.70 4.69
C ALA A 43 -5.31 -25.80 5.83
N ARG A 44 -5.98 -24.68 5.52
CA ARG A 44 -6.54 -23.77 6.53
C ARG A 44 -7.61 -24.43 7.40
N TYR A 45 -8.45 -25.30 6.82
CA TYR A 45 -9.45 -26.06 7.57
C TYR A 45 -8.83 -26.94 8.65
N LEU A 46 -7.69 -27.56 8.33
CA LEU A 46 -6.93 -28.41 9.23
C LEU A 46 -6.11 -27.58 10.24
N GLU A 47 -5.46 -26.50 9.80
CA GLU A 47 -4.64 -25.62 10.66
C GLU A 47 -5.48 -24.96 11.75
N GLN A 48 -6.70 -24.50 11.43
CA GLN A 48 -7.65 -23.96 12.42
C GLN A 48 -8.03 -24.98 13.51
N ARG A 49 -7.80 -26.27 13.27
CA ARG A 49 -8.09 -27.39 14.17
C ARG A 49 -6.81 -28.04 14.72
N GLY A 50 -5.67 -27.36 14.59
CA GLY A 50 -4.39 -27.78 15.17
C GLY A 50 -3.66 -28.89 14.41
N VAL A 51 -4.05 -29.18 13.16
CA VAL A 51 -3.46 -30.26 12.35
C VAL A 51 -2.87 -29.70 11.07
N SER A 52 -1.67 -30.13 10.67
CA SER A 52 -1.05 -29.72 9.41
C SER A 52 -1.50 -30.61 8.23
N LEU A 53 -1.56 -30.04 7.01
CA LEU A 53 -1.92 -30.77 5.78
C LEU A 53 -0.96 -31.93 5.46
N VAL A 54 0.27 -31.89 5.99
CA VAL A 54 1.34 -32.89 5.77
C VAL A 54 1.26 -34.06 6.78
N SER A 55 0.27 -34.04 7.68
CA SER A 55 0.08 -35.10 8.67
C SER A 55 -0.44 -36.39 8.02
N SER A 56 0.07 -37.54 8.48
CA SER A 56 -0.35 -38.86 8.00
C SER A 56 -1.82 -39.15 8.36
N LEU A 57 -2.50 -40.00 7.58
CA LEU A 57 -3.85 -40.46 7.94
C LEU A 57 -3.92 -41.07 9.34
N TRP A 58 -2.81 -41.65 9.82
CA TRP A 58 -2.65 -42.14 11.17
C TRP A 58 -2.70 -41.03 12.23
N THR A 59 -2.10 -39.87 11.96
CA THR A 59 -2.17 -38.71 12.87
C THR A 59 -3.59 -38.14 12.91
N LEU A 60 -4.26 -38.00 11.76
CA LEU A 60 -5.69 -37.62 11.72
C LEU A 60 -6.57 -38.65 12.46
N TRP A 61 -6.29 -39.94 12.29
CA TRP A 61 -7.01 -41.01 12.97
C TRP A 61 -6.83 -40.91 14.49
N ARG A 62 -5.62 -40.63 15.00
CA ARG A 62 -5.37 -40.47 16.45
C ARG A 62 -6.16 -39.29 17.06
N HIS A 63 -6.15 -38.14 16.40
CA HIS A 63 -6.81 -36.91 16.88
C HIS A 63 -8.34 -36.94 16.73
N ARG A 64 -8.93 -37.93 16.03
CA ARG A 64 -10.39 -38.09 15.89
C ARG A 64 -11.14 -38.21 17.21
N ARG A 65 -10.47 -38.70 18.26
CA ARG A 65 -11.05 -38.91 19.58
C ARG A 65 -11.16 -37.60 20.36
N GLU A 66 -10.28 -36.65 20.07
CA GLU A 66 -10.20 -35.34 20.71
C GLU A 66 -11.06 -34.30 19.98
N TYR A 67 -11.18 -34.41 18.65
CA TYR A 67 -11.99 -33.52 17.82
C TYR A 67 -13.06 -34.29 17.01
N PRO A 68 -14.35 -34.19 17.37
CA PRO A 68 -15.43 -34.90 16.67
C PRO A 68 -15.52 -34.54 15.19
N GLU A 69 -15.13 -33.33 14.82
CA GLU A 69 -15.17 -32.82 13.44
C GLU A 69 -14.08 -33.43 12.53
N LEU A 70 -12.99 -33.94 13.10
CA LEU A 70 -11.95 -34.66 12.34
C LEU A 70 -12.36 -36.10 12.05
N ARG A 71 -13.29 -36.66 12.84
CA ARG A 71 -13.82 -38.02 12.65
C ARG A 71 -14.49 -38.17 11.29
N ASP A 72 -15.31 -37.19 10.92
CA ASP A 72 -16.02 -37.19 9.64
C ASP A 72 -15.05 -37.00 8.46
N LEU A 73 -14.01 -36.17 8.60
CA LEU A 73 -12.95 -36.04 7.60
C LEU A 73 -12.18 -37.37 7.41
N VAL A 74 -11.87 -38.08 8.49
CA VAL A 74 -11.24 -39.41 8.41
C VAL A 74 -12.17 -40.39 7.69
N TYR A 75 -13.47 -40.42 7.99
CA TYR A 75 -14.41 -41.28 7.30
C TYR A 75 -14.61 -40.93 5.83
N LEU A 76 -14.71 -39.64 5.50
CA LEU A 76 -14.73 -39.15 4.13
C LEU A 76 -13.47 -39.60 3.38
N THR A 77 -12.30 -39.51 4.00
CA THR A 77 -11.02 -39.90 3.37
C THR A 77 -10.89 -41.41 3.21
N LEU A 78 -11.27 -42.20 4.22
CA LEU A 78 -11.33 -43.66 4.15
C LEU A 78 -12.34 -44.15 3.10
N PHE A 79 -13.51 -43.51 3.01
CA PHE A 79 -14.48 -43.81 1.96
C PHE A 79 -13.86 -43.59 0.58
N HIS A 80 -13.15 -42.48 0.34
CA HIS A 80 -12.51 -42.28 -0.96
C HIS A 80 -11.37 -43.26 -1.21
N MET A 81 -10.60 -43.63 -0.18
CA MET A 81 -9.53 -44.62 -0.29
C MET A 81 -10.08 -46.02 -0.64
N LEU A 82 -11.24 -46.39 -0.10
CA LEU A 82 -11.84 -47.69 -0.30
C LEU A 82 -12.75 -47.75 -1.52
N VAL A 83 -13.65 -46.79 -1.69
CA VAL A 83 -14.76 -46.83 -2.66
C VAL A 83 -14.39 -46.25 -4.01
N THR A 84 -13.55 -45.21 -4.07
CA THR A 84 -13.17 -44.58 -5.35
C THR A 84 -12.52 -45.59 -6.32
N PRO A 85 -11.57 -46.44 -5.90
CA PRO A 85 -10.99 -47.44 -6.78
C PRO A 85 -12.04 -48.40 -7.38
N TRP A 86 -12.99 -48.87 -6.57
CA TRP A 86 -14.08 -49.72 -7.04
C TRP A 86 -15.05 -48.99 -7.96
N SER A 87 -15.33 -47.70 -7.72
CA SER A 87 -16.19 -46.90 -8.59
C SER A 87 -15.57 -46.67 -9.97
N VAL A 88 -14.24 -46.51 -10.04
CA VAL A 88 -13.50 -46.40 -11.31
C VAL A 88 -13.54 -47.74 -12.07
N LEU A 89 -13.38 -48.85 -11.36
CA LEU A 89 -13.52 -50.19 -11.94
C LEU A 89 -14.93 -50.47 -12.46
N LEU A 90 -15.95 -50.07 -11.70
CA LEU A 90 -17.34 -50.19 -12.11
C LEU A 90 -17.62 -49.36 -13.36
N LEU A 91 -17.16 -48.11 -13.41
CA LEU A 91 -17.31 -47.25 -14.59
C LEU A 91 -16.58 -47.84 -15.80
N ALA A 92 -15.35 -48.35 -15.62
CA ALA A 92 -14.62 -49.04 -16.68
C ALA A 92 -15.37 -50.29 -17.18
N GLY A 93 -16.01 -51.05 -16.28
CA GLY A 93 -16.86 -52.19 -16.61
C GLY A 93 -18.11 -51.78 -17.40
N VAL A 94 -18.75 -50.67 -17.03
CA VAL A 94 -19.91 -50.10 -17.75
C VAL A 94 -19.51 -49.63 -19.14
N LEU A 95 -18.37 -48.95 -19.27
CA LEU A 95 -17.84 -48.51 -20.56
C LEU A 95 -17.46 -49.68 -21.46
N ALA A 96 -16.88 -50.75 -20.89
CA ALA A 96 -16.61 -52.00 -21.61
C ALA A 96 -17.90 -52.68 -22.07
N TRP A 97 -18.93 -52.69 -21.22
CA TRP A 97 -20.26 -53.22 -21.56
C TRP A 97 -20.93 -52.41 -22.70
N LEU A 98 -20.68 -51.10 -22.77
CA LEU A 98 -21.11 -50.22 -23.86
C LEU A 98 -20.28 -50.37 -25.15
N GLY A 99 -19.38 -51.37 -25.22
CA GLY A 99 -18.60 -51.69 -26.42
C GLY A 99 -17.31 -50.89 -26.56
N SER A 100 -16.88 -50.14 -25.54
CA SER A 100 -15.59 -49.46 -25.56
C SER A 100 -14.46 -50.48 -25.34
N PRO A 101 -13.35 -50.42 -26.11
CA PRO A 101 -12.20 -51.32 -25.94
C PRO A 101 -11.38 -50.90 -24.71
N VAL A 102 -11.94 -51.09 -23.51
CA VAL A 102 -11.23 -50.84 -22.25
C VAL A 102 -10.61 -52.15 -21.77
N SER A 103 -9.28 -52.22 -21.72
CA SER A 103 -8.59 -53.37 -21.15
C SER A 103 -8.71 -53.36 -19.63
N TRP A 104 -9.33 -54.40 -19.09
CA TRP A 104 -9.63 -54.61 -17.67
C TRP A 104 -8.36 -54.64 -16.82
N ALA A 105 -7.27 -55.17 -17.37
CA ALA A 105 -5.92 -55.08 -16.83
C ALA A 105 -5.42 -53.64 -16.63
N VAL A 106 -5.63 -52.75 -17.61
CA VAL A 106 -5.21 -51.33 -17.54
C VAL A 106 -6.13 -50.53 -16.62
N ALA A 107 -7.42 -50.85 -16.57
CA ALA A 107 -8.35 -50.25 -15.61
C ALA A 107 -8.00 -50.65 -14.15
N LEU A 108 -7.60 -51.91 -13.93
CA LEU A 108 -7.22 -52.42 -12.61
C LEU A 108 -5.87 -51.86 -12.15
N ILE A 109 -4.83 -51.96 -12.97
CA ILE A 109 -3.48 -51.54 -12.57
C ILE A 109 -3.32 -50.02 -12.69
N GLY A 110 -3.84 -49.40 -13.76
CA GLY A 110 -3.78 -47.96 -13.97
C GLY A 110 -4.77 -47.16 -13.12
N GLY A 111 -5.97 -47.69 -12.85
CA GLY A 111 -6.99 -47.02 -12.04
C GLY A 111 -6.85 -47.25 -10.54
N VAL A 112 -6.72 -48.51 -10.10
CA VAL A 112 -6.58 -48.85 -8.67
C VAL A 112 -5.15 -48.65 -8.20
N GLY A 113 -4.17 -49.08 -8.99
CA GLY A 113 -2.75 -48.99 -8.65
C GLY A 113 -2.23 -47.55 -8.54
N SER A 114 -2.63 -46.64 -9.43
CA SER A 114 -2.19 -45.23 -9.35
C SER A 114 -2.81 -44.48 -8.16
N VAL A 115 -4.07 -44.76 -7.83
CA VAL A 115 -4.77 -44.20 -6.67
C VAL A 115 -4.17 -44.75 -5.37
N PHE A 116 -3.84 -46.04 -5.31
CA PHE A 116 -3.18 -46.66 -4.16
C PHE A 116 -1.74 -46.17 -3.99
N ILE A 117 -0.93 -46.13 -5.06
CA ILE A 117 0.48 -45.69 -5.00
C ILE A 117 0.58 -44.20 -4.65
N GLY A 118 -0.32 -43.36 -5.19
CA GLY A 118 -0.39 -41.94 -4.83
C GLY A 118 -0.80 -41.69 -3.37
N MET A 119 -1.67 -42.54 -2.80
CA MET A 119 -2.10 -42.43 -1.39
C MET A 119 -1.14 -43.07 -0.38
N LEU A 120 -0.49 -44.20 -0.71
CA LEU A 120 0.43 -44.92 0.18
C LEU A 120 1.89 -44.43 0.08
N GLY A 121 2.31 -43.89 -1.07
CA GLY A 121 3.64 -43.31 -1.26
C GLY A 121 3.90 -42.09 -0.35
N GLY A 122 2.84 -41.40 0.07
CA GLY A 122 2.92 -40.36 1.09
C GLY A 122 2.96 -40.85 2.54
N ALA A 123 2.71 -42.15 2.79
CA ALA A 123 2.49 -42.65 4.15
C ALA A 123 3.45 -43.74 4.64
N LEU A 124 3.89 -44.74 3.83
CA LEU A 124 4.53 -45.94 4.42
C LEU A 124 5.52 -46.75 3.52
N GLY A 125 5.85 -46.32 2.30
CA GLY A 125 6.38 -47.23 1.28
C GLY A 125 7.90 -47.29 1.12
N GLY A 126 8.57 -48.19 1.82
CA GLY A 126 9.97 -48.54 1.49
C GLY A 126 10.33 -50.00 1.66
N MET A 127 10.10 -50.58 2.85
CA MET A 127 10.80 -51.82 3.20
C MET A 127 9.91 -53.06 3.39
N LEU A 128 8.61 -52.90 3.67
CA LEU A 128 7.74 -54.03 4.04
C LEU A 128 7.08 -54.75 2.84
N VAL A 129 6.82 -54.03 1.74
CA VAL A 129 6.09 -54.57 0.58
C VAL A 129 6.97 -55.49 -0.29
N GLY A 130 8.27 -55.22 -0.38
CA GLY A 130 9.20 -56.06 -1.15
C GLY A 130 9.45 -57.43 -0.54
N MET A 131 9.48 -57.51 0.80
CA MET A 131 9.87 -58.74 1.49
C MET A 131 8.70 -59.74 1.65
N LEU A 132 7.48 -59.24 1.84
CA LEU A 132 6.29 -60.09 2.02
C LEU A 132 5.78 -60.68 0.70
N TRP A 133 5.86 -59.93 -0.40
CA TRP A 133 5.38 -60.38 -1.71
C TRP A 133 6.33 -61.38 -2.39
N GLY A 134 7.64 -61.19 -2.26
CA GLY A 134 8.65 -62.08 -2.86
C GLY A 134 8.69 -63.47 -2.22
N VAL A 135 8.49 -63.56 -0.90
CA VAL A 135 8.57 -64.84 -0.18
C VAL A 135 7.25 -65.62 -0.27
N LEU A 136 6.09 -64.95 -0.22
CA LEU A 136 4.80 -65.64 -0.24
C LEU A 136 4.47 -66.21 -1.63
N VAL A 137 4.76 -65.48 -2.71
CA VAL A 137 4.43 -65.92 -4.08
C VAL A 137 5.48 -66.90 -4.62
N GLY A 138 6.76 -66.71 -4.31
CA GLY A 138 7.84 -67.58 -4.80
C GLY A 138 7.81 -68.99 -4.20
N VAL A 139 7.48 -69.12 -2.91
CA VAL A 139 7.47 -70.42 -2.22
C VAL A 139 6.16 -71.17 -2.44
N LEU A 140 5.02 -70.46 -2.50
CA LEU A 140 3.72 -71.10 -2.71
C LEU A 140 3.56 -71.66 -4.14
N VAL A 141 4.05 -70.94 -5.15
CA VAL A 141 3.91 -71.36 -6.56
C VAL A 141 4.91 -72.46 -6.95
N SER A 142 6.12 -72.45 -6.41
CA SER A 142 7.15 -73.46 -6.76
C SER A 142 6.90 -74.83 -6.11
N VAL A 143 6.44 -74.86 -4.85
CA VAL A 143 6.30 -76.11 -4.11
C VAL A 143 4.97 -76.82 -4.40
N LEU A 144 3.84 -76.08 -4.50
CA LEU A 144 2.55 -76.70 -4.81
C LEU A 144 2.49 -77.20 -6.25
N TRP A 145 3.02 -76.46 -7.21
CA TRP A 145 2.93 -76.83 -8.63
C TRP A 145 3.94 -77.93 -9.03
N GLY A 146 5.16 -77.88 -8.47
CA GLY A 146 6.20 -78.88 -8.75
C GLY A 146 5.92 -80.26 -8.16
N VAL A 147 5.34 -80.32 -6.95
CA VAL A 147 5.00 -81.60 -6.30
C VAL A 147 3.70 -82.18 -6.86
N LEU A 148 2.71 -81.35 -7.19
CA LEU A 148 1.46 -81.81 -7.79
C LEU A 148 1.68 -82.43 -9.17
N MET A 149 2.52 -81.85 -10.02
CA MET A 149 2.76 -82.34 -11.39
C MET A 149 3.70 -83.56 -11.44
N SER A 150 4.66 -83.67 -10.52
CA SER A 150 5.57 -84.83 -10.47
C SER A 150 4.88 -86.11 -9.96
N VAL A 151 4.00 -85.98 -8.95
CA VAL A 151 3.23 -87.12 -8.43
C VAL A 151 2.09 -87.50 -9.38
N LEU A 152 1.44 -86.53 -10.03
CA LEU A 152 0.34 -86.80 -10.97
C LEU A 152 0.84 -87.48 -12.25
N ILE A 153 2.01 -87.11 -12.79
CA ILE A 153 2.56 -87.71 -14.02
C ILE A 153 3.28 -89.03 -13.74
N GLY A 154 3.98 -89.15 -12.59
CA GLY A 154 4.69 -90.39 -12.23
C GLY A 154 3.77 -91.56 -11.87
N VAL A 155 2.63 -91.29 -11.25
CA VAL A 155 1.71 -92.36 -10.79
C VAL A 155 0.66 -92.72 -11.85
N LEU A 156 0.26 -91.81 -12.75
CA LEU A 156 -0.67 -92.15 -13.85
C LEU A 156 -0.02 -92.89 -15.02
N ALA A 157 1.29 -92.72 -15.25
CA ALA A 157 1.98 -93.37 -16.37
C ALA A 157 2.53 -94.77 -16.03
N GLY A 158 2.72 -95.10 -14.74
CA GLY A 158 3.27 -96.38 -14.29
C GLY A 158 2.25 -97.50 -14.04
N ALA A 159 0.94 -97.21 -14.01
CA ALA A 159 -0.06 -98.16 -13.50
C ALA A 159 -0.98 -98.81 -14.56
N LEU A 160 -0.81 -98.53 -15.86
CA LEU A 160 -1.70 -99.10 -16.90
C LEU A 160 -1.03 -99.61 -18.19
N GLY A 161 0.31 -99.64 -18.25
CA GLY A 161 1.04 -100.08 -19.45
C GLY A 161 1.92 -101.32 -19.28
N ASP A 162 2.04 -101.88 -18.08
CA ASP A 162 3.18 -102.75 -17.74
C ASP A 162 2.99 -104.25 -17.97
N VAL A 163 1.85 -104.74 -18.49
CA VAL A 163 1.61 -106.20 -18.48
C VAL A 163 1.32 -106.85 -19.84
N LEU A 164 1.18 -106.15 -20.97
CA LEU A 164 0.81 -106.85 -22.22
C LEU A 164 1.63 -106.60 -23.51
N VAL A 165 2.60 -105.68 -23.55
CA VAL A 165 3.39 -105.46 -24.81
C VAL A 165 4.90 -105.33 -24.52
N SER A 166 5.38 -105.98 -23.46
CA SER A 166 6.72 -105.69 -22.92
C SER A 166 7.90 -106.41 -23.56
N MET A 167 7.77 -107.39 -24.46
CA MET A 167 8.95 -108.25 -24.70
C MET A 167 9.52 -108.44 -26.09
N LEU A 168 8.93 -108.01 -27.22
CA LEU A 168 9.61 -108.30 -28.52
C LEU A 168 9.57 -107.24 -29.64
N GLY A 169 8.84 -106.11 -29.49
CA GLY A 169 8.72 -105.13 -30.58
C GLY A 169 9.30 -103.72 -30.33
N SER A 170 9.50 -103.32 -29.08
CA SER A 170 9.62 -101.89 -28.72
C SER A 170 11.05 -101.32 -28.74
N VAL A 171 12.09 -102.15 -28.64
CA VAL A 171 13.46 -101.62 -28.51
C VAL A 171 14.02 -101.10 -29.84
N LEU A 172 13.72 -101.75 -30.97
CA LEU A 172 14.28 -101.33 -32.26
C LEU A 172 13.45 -100.25 -32.97
N VAL A 173 12.11 -100.34 -32.92
CA VAL A 173 11.21 -99.40 -33.62
C VAL A 173 10.92 -98.14 -32.79
N GLY A 174 10.84 -98.27 -31.46
CA GLY A 174 10.60 -97.13 -30.56
C GLY A 174 11.79 -96.17 -30.50
N LEU A 175 13.03 -96.69 -30.53
CA LEU A 175 14.23 -95.86 -30.49
C LEU A 175 14.47 -95.13 -31.82
N TRP A 176 14.28 -95.81 -32.95
CA TRP A 176 14.46 -95.18 -34.26
C TRP A 176 13.35 -94.20 -34.61
N TRP A 177 12.07 -94.55 -34.42
CA TRP A 177 10.97 -93.64 -34.79
C TRP A 177 10.75 -92.54 -33.76
N GLY A 178 10.85 -92.86 -32.46
CA GLY A 178 10.65 -91.90 -31.38
C GLY A 178 11.73 -90.82 -31.34
N VAL A 179 13.01 -91.19 -31.46
CA VAL A 179 14.13 -90.23 -31.45
C VAL A 179 14.24 -89.47 -32.78
N LEU A 180 14.04 -90.15 -33.91
CA LEU A 180 14.12 -89.49 -35.22
C LEU A 180 12.97 -88.49 -35.42
N VAL A 181 11.72 -88.84 -35.11
CA VAL A 181 10.57 -87.92 -35.28
C VAL A 181 10.59 -86.79 -34.25
N SER A 182 11.02 -87.05 -33.01
CA SER A 182 11.19 -85.97 -32.03
C SER A 182 12.34 -85.02 -32.38
N MET A 183 13.44 -85.48 -32.99
CA MET A 183 14.52 -84.59 -33.44
C MET A 183 14.25 -83.90 -34.79
N LEU A 184 13.57 -84.54 -35.75
CA LEU A 184 13.31 -83.96 -37.08
C LEU A 184 12.04 -83.08 -37.11
N VAL A 185 11.03 -83.39 -36.30
CA VAL A 185 9.75 -82.68 -36.29
C VAL A 185 9.51 -82.02 -34.94
N GLY A 186 9.71 -82.75 -33.83
CA GLY A 186 9.42 -82.24 -32.48
C GLY A 186 10.29 -81.07 -32.03
N VAL A 187 11.61 -81.13 -32.26
CA VAL A 187 12.55 -80.06 -31.88
C VAL A 187 12.41 -78.85 -32.81
N PRO A 188 12.38 -78.99 -34.15
CA PRO A 188 12.18 -77.84 -35.02
C PRO A 188 10.79 -77.22 -34.86
N TRP A 189 9.73 -78.02 -34.69
CA TRP A 189 8.37 -77.48 -34.47
C TRP A 189 8.17 -76.94 -33.05
N GLY A 190 8.72 -77.57 -32.03
CA GLY A 190 8.66 -77.10 -30.64
C GLY A 190 9.52 -75.85 -30.41
N VAL A 191 10.67 -75.75 -31.06
CA VAL A 191 11.49 -74.53 -31.07
C VAL A 191 10.85 -73.48 -31.98
N LEU A 192 10.36 -73.83 -33.18
CA LEU A 192 9.70 -72.86 -34.05
C LEU A 192 8.41 -72.33 -33.41
N VAL A 193 7.50 -73.17 -32.95
CA VAL A 193 6.24 -72.73 -32.32
C VAL A 193 6.49 -72.21 -30.92
N GLY A 194 7.36 -72.81 -30.11
CA GLY A 194 7.65 -72.35 -28.75
C GLY A 194 8.45 -71.04 -28.71
N VAL A 195 9.41 -70.85 -29.62
CA VAL A 195 10.15 -69.59 -29.74
C VAL A 195 9.34 -68.58 -30.53
N LEU A 196 8.69 -68.94 -31.65
CA LEU A 196 7.88 -67.97 -32.40
C LEU A 196 6.66 -67.55 -31.59
N VAL A 197 5.87 -68.47 -31.03
CA VAL A 197 4.69 -68.10 -30.22
C VAL A 197 5.11 -67.61 -28.84
N GLY A 198 6.08 -68.23 -28.17
CA GLY A 198 6.52 -67.78 -26.84
C GLY A 198 7.23 -66.44 -26.89
N VAL A 199 8.18 -66.23 -27.80
CA VAL A 199 8.86 -64.92 -27.92
C VAL A 199 7.94 -63.89 -28.57
N LEU A 200 7.11 -64.23 -29.57
CA LEU A 200 6.16 -63.24 -30.11
C LEU A 200 5.11 -62.87 -29.07
N MET A 201 4.58 -63.82 -28.29
CA MET A 201 3.60 -63.52 -27.25
C MET A 201 4.26 -62.82 -26.06
N ASP A 202 5.44 -63.21 -25.58
CA ASP A 202 6.14 -62.54 -24.49
C ASP A 202 6.65 -61.15 -24.89
N VAL A 203 7.14 -60.97 -26.12
CA VAL A 203 7.54 -59.66 -26.64
C VAL A 203 6.32 -58.82 -26.93
N LEU A 204 5.25 -59.37 -27.50
CA LEU A 204 4.01 -58.63 -27.70
C LEU A 204 3.38 -58.27 -26.37
N GLU A 205 3.30 -59.16 -25.38
CA GLU A 205 2.81 -58.84 -24.03
C GLU A 205 3.73 -57.85 -23.34
N SER A 206 5.05 -58.06 -23.29
CA SER A 206 5.96 -57.13 -22.61
C SER A 206 6.02 -55.75 -23.29
N VAL A 207 5.86 -55.68 -24.61
CA VAL A 207 5.74 -54.42 -25.35
C VAL A 207 4.36 -53.82 -25.18
N LEU A 208 3.28 -54.59 -25.16
CA LEU A 208 1.92 -54.08 -24.95
C LEU A 208 1.72 -53.63 -23.51
N TRP A 209 2.23 -54.38 -22.53
CA TRP A 209 2.28 -54.04 -21.10
C TRP A 209 3.27 -52.93 -20.83
N GLY A 210 4.43 -52.92 -21.48
CA GLY A 210 5.41 -51.84 -21.42
C GLY A 210 4.83 -50.56 -22.01
N MET A 211 4.16 -50.63 -23.17
CA MET A 211 3.42 -49.52 -23.78
C MET A 211 2.17 -49.17 -23.00
N ALA A 212 1.49 -50.08 -22.30
CA ALA A 212 0.34 -49.78 -21.45
C ALA A 212 0.73 -49.25 -20.07
N ALA A 213 1.92 -49.58 -19.57
CA ALA A 213 2.53 -49.00 -18.38
C ALA A 213 3.22 -47.67 -18.69
N ILE A 214 3.76 -47.51 -19.91
CA ILE A 214 4.21 -46.23 -20.45
C ILE A 214 3.00 -45.38 -20.83
N LEU A 215 1.93 -45.91 -21.42
CA LEU A 215 0.69 -45.17 -21.75
C LEU A 215 -0.15 -44.92 -20.51
N GLY A 216 -0.20 -45.85 -19.55
CA GLY A 216 -0.84 -45.69 -18.24
C GLY A 216 -0.01 -44.83 -17.30
N GLY A 217 1.31 -44.89 -17.42
CA GLY A 217 2.28 -43.97 -16.82
C GLY A 217 2.27 -42.61 -17.49
N ILE A 218 2.03 -42.54 -18.80
CA ILE A 218 1.75 -41.33 -19.58
C ILE A 218 0.32 -40.89 -19.33
N VAL A 219 -0.68 -41.69 -19.00
CA VAL A 219 -2.04 -41.24 -18.67
C VAL A 219 -2.10 -40.76 -17.21
N GLY A 220 -1.37 -41.44 -16.32
CA GLY A 220 -1.05 -40.98 -14.97
C GLY A 220 -0.14 -39.74 -14.96
N ALA A 221 0.80 -39.62 -15.92
CA ALA A 221 1.65 -38.46 -16.15
C ALA A 221 1.08 -37.43 -17.15
N LEU A 222 -0.02 -37.74 -17.83
CA LEU A 222 -0.98 -36.87 -18.55
C LEU A 222 -2.13 -36.56 -17.59
N ARG A 223 -1.86 -36.67 -16.27
CA ARG A 223 -2.25 -35.65 -15.31
C ARG A 223 -3.64 -35.13 -15.66
N LEU A 224 -4.71 -35.77 -15.21
CA LEU A 224 -6.07 -35.24 -15.42
C LEU A 224 -6.17 -33.76 -14.95
N HIS A 225 -5.27 -33.33 -14.05
CA HIS A 225 -5.02 -31.93 -13.74
C HIS A 225 -4.44 -31.09 -14.89
N ASP A 226 -3.54 -31.60 -15.72
CA ASP A 226 -3.00 -30.94 -16.92
C ASP A 226 -4.07 -30.74 -18.02
N TRP A 227 -5.04 -31.64 -18.17
CA TRP A 227 -6.18 -31.40 -19.07
C TRP A 227 -7.08 -30.27 -18.58
N VAL A 228 -7.30 -30.20 -17.26
CA VAL A 228 -7.93 -29.03 -16.65
C VAL A 228 -7.07 -27.79 -16.92
N LEU A 229 -5.74 -27.84 -16.71
CA LEU A 229 -4.81 -26.72 -16.96
C LEU A 229 -4.77 -26.28 -18.44
N LEU A 230 -4.93 -27.18 -19.41
CA LEU A 230 -5.06 -26.89 -20.85
C LEU A 230 -6.40 -26.24 -21.19
N LEU A 231 -7.47 -26.60 -20.46
CA LEU A 231 -8.80 -26.02 -20.63
C LEU A 231 -9.01 -24.74 -19.82
N LEU A 232 -8.23 -24.47 -18.76
CA LEU A 232 -8.37 -23.25 -17.94
C LEU A 232 -8.25 -21.96 -18.77
N PRO A 233 -7.30 -21.82 -19.72
CA PRO A 233 -7.23 -20.64 -20.57
C PRO A 233 -8.47 -20.49 -21.46
N LEU A 234 -8.94 -21.59 -22.06
CA LEU A 234 -10.12 -21.59 -22.91
C LEU A 234 -11.39 -21.27 -22.11
N GLN A 235 -11.51 -21.79 -20.90
CA GLN A 235 -12.64 -21.57 -20.01
C GLN A 235 -12.64 -20.14 -19.43
N ALA A 236 -11.48 -19.61 -19.03
CA ALA A 236 -11.33 -18.22 -18.62
C ALA A 236 -11.70 -17.26 -19.77
N TRP A 237 -11.23 -17.55 -20.97
CA TRP A 237 -11.59 -16.80 -22.16
C TRP A 237 -13.08 -16.92 -22.49
N PHE A 238 -13.65 -18.13 -22.46
CA PHE A 238 -15.08 -18.38 -22.73
C PHE A 238 -15.98 -17.63 -21.76
N TRP A 239 -15.72 -17.73 -20.45
CA TRP A 239 -16.50 -16.99 -19.45
C TRP A 239 -16.33 -15.49 -19.59
N ALA A 240 -15.14 -15.02 -19.97
CA ALA A 240 -14.96 -13.63 -20.35
C ALA A 240 -15.84 -13.26 -21.56
N GLN A 241 -16.04 -14.09 -22.57
CA GLN A 241 -16.93 -13.71 -23.68
C GLN A 241 -18.42 -13.75 -23.30
N VAL A 242 -18.83 -14.78 -22.55
CA VAL A 242 -20.25 -15.06 -22.28
C VAL A 242 -20.82 -14.22 -21.14
N ASP A 243 -20.07 -14.03 -20.05
CA ASP A 243 -20.57 -13.33 -18.87
C ASP A 243 -20.28 -11.82 -18.93
N ARG A 244 -21.09 -11.10 -19.70
CA ARG A 244 -20.96 -9.64 -19.89
C ARG A 244 -21.17 -8.82 -18.62
N GLN A 245 -21.87 -9.35 -17.62
CA GLN A 245 -22.16 -8.66 -16.37
C GLN A 245 -21.29 -9.13 -15.20
N GLY A 246 -20.48 -10.18 -15.39
CA GLY A 246 -19.62 -10.72 -14.34
C GLY A 246 -20.37 -11.44 -13.21
N ARG A 247 -21.64 -11.80 -13.41
CA ARG A 247 -22.49 -12.47 -12.39
C ARG A 247 -22.01 -13.89 -12.06
N ARG A 248 -21.27 -14.50 -12.98
CA ARG A 248 -20.72 -15.86 -12.89
C ARG A 248 -19.22 -15.85 -12.60
N LEU A 249 -18.71 -14.81 -11.93
CA LEU A 249 -17.30 -14.70 -11.57
C LEU A 249 -16.78 -15.91 -10.78
N ALA A 250 -17.63 -16.54 -9.97
CA ALA A 250 -17.32 -17.77 -9.23
C ALA A 250 -16.85 -18.93 -10.12
N TRP A 251 -17.24 -18.94 -11.40
CA TRP A 251 -16.88 -19.96 -12.39
C TRP A 251 -15.63 -19.63 -13.21
N SER A 252 -15.03 -18.46 -12.97
CA SER A 252 -13.74 -18.14 -13.57
C SER A 252 -12.62 -18.90 -12.85
N PRO A 253 -11.68 -19.53 -13.56
CA PRO A 253 -10.69 -20.44 -12.99
C PRO A 253 -10.02 -20.00 -11.70
N PRO A 254 -9.55 -18.74 -11.55
CA PRO A 254 -8.89 -18.31 -10.32
C PRO A 254 -9.76 -18.42 -9.07
N PHE A 255 -11.09 -18.41 -9.23
CA PHE A 255 -12.03 -18.40 -8.12
C PHE A 255 -12.50 -19.79 -7.70
N TRP A 256 -12.32 -20.82 -8.50
CA TRP A 256 -12.61 -22.21 -8.11
C TRP A 256 -11.36 -23.11 -8.04
N HIS A 257 -10.24 -22.67 -8.59
CA HIS A 257 -8.95 -23.37 -8.57
C HIS A 257 -7.85 -22.50 -7.94
N GLU A 258 -7.25 -22.93 -6.83
CA GLU A 258 -6.27 -22.11 -6.09
C GLU A 258 -4.81 -22.24 -6.60
N VAL A 259 -4.50 -23.31 -7.34
CA VAL A 259 -3.15 -23.59 -7.84
C VAL A 259 -3.05 -23.33 -9.35
N ILE A 260 -3.00 -22.06 -9.75
CA ILE A 260 -2.89 -21.69 -11.17
C ILE A 260 -1.57 -20.96 -11.42
N VAL A 261 -0.64 -21.65 -12.07
CA VAL A 261 0.70 -21.14 -12.36
C VAL A 261 0.71 -20.23 -13.59
N LEU A 262 -0.08 -20.57 -14.61
CA LEU A 262 -0.05 -19.90 -15.91
C LEU A 262 -0.99 -18.68 -15.96
N PRO A 263 -0.60 -17.61 -16.68
CA PRO A 263 -1.48 -16.48 -16.93
C PRO A 263 -2.69 -16.91 -17.77
N LEU A 264 -3.89 -16.56 -17.30
CA LEU A 264 -5.12 -16.94 -17.98
C LEU A 264 -5.69 -15.76 -18.80
N PRO A 265 -5.90 -15.91 -20.12
CA PRO A 265 -6.52 -14.89 -20.94
C PRO A 265 -7.98 -14.67 -20.51
N GLY A 266 -8.45 -13.42 -20.55
CA GLY A 266 -9.85 -13.07 -20.27
C GLY A 266 -10.20 -12.83 -18.79
N VAL A 267 -9.40 -13.33 -17.84
CA VAL A 267 -9.63 -13.10 -16.39
C VAL A 267 -9.72 -11.61 -16.07
N GLU A 268 -8.80 -10.81 -16.62
CA GLU A 268 -8.79 -9.35 -16.44
C GLU A 268 -10.12 -8.71 -16.83
N ALA A 269 -10.60 -9.01 -18.04
CA ALA A 269 -11.84 -8.46 -18.57
C ALA A 269 -13.09 -8.95 -17.81
N HIS A 270 -13.08 -10.20 -17.33
CA HIS A 270 -14.20 -10.78 -16.60
C HIS A 270 -14.33 -10.18 -15.19
N VAL A 271 -13.21 -10.09 -14.45
CA VAL A 271 -13.16 -9.47 -13.11
C VAL A 271 -13.49 -7.99 -13.19
N TYR A 272 -12.95 -7.27 -14.17
CA TYR A 272 -13.25 -5.85 -14.39
C TYR A 272 -14.75 -5.60 -14.62
N ARG A 273 -15.42 -6.42 -15.45
CA ARG A 273 -16.87 -6.30 -15.68
C ARG A 273 -17.70 -6.64 -14.44
N ALA A 274 -17.29 -7.66 -13.68
CA ALA A 274 -17.92 -7.99 -12.42
C ALA A 274 -17.81 -6.83 -11.43
N ALA A 275 -16.61 -6.25 -11.31
CA ALA A 275 -16.34 -5.13 -10.42
C ALA A 275 -17.12 -3.86 -10.80
N ARG A 276 -17.39 -3.64 -12.10
CA ARG A 276 -18.21 -2.53 -12.57
C ARG A 276 -19.69 -2.67 -12.18
N HIS A 277 -20.22 -3.89 -12.12
CA HIS A 277 -21.62 -4.15 -11.74
C HIS A 277 -21.80 -4.28 -10.22
N ASP A 278 -20.87 -4.95 -9.54
CA ASP A 278 -20.85 -5.11 -8.09
C ASP A 278 -19.47 -4.74 -7.54
N ARG A 279 -19.40 -3.53 -6.95
CA ARG A 279 -18.16 -2.97 -6.40
C ARG A 279 -17.67 -3.71 -5.16
N ALA A 280 -18.57 -4.28 -4.36
CA ALA A 280 -18.18 -5.03 -3.17
C ALA A 280 -17.56 -6.38 -3.58
N LEU A 281 -18.19 -7.08 -4.51
CA LEU A 281 -17.67 -8.33 -5.07
C LEU A 281 -16.33 -8.11 -5.79
N GLY A 282 -16.26 -7.05 -6.61
CA GLY A 282 -15.05 -6.65 -7.33
C GLY A 282 -13.86 -6.39 -6.41
N ARG A 283 -14.05 -5.63 -5.32
CA ARG A 283 -13.00 -5.36 -4.34
C ARG A 283 -12.47 -6.65 -3.70
N HIS A 284 -13.35 -7.54 -3.26
CA HIS A 284 -12.92 -8.83 -2.70
C HIS A 284 -12.18 -9.69 -3.74
N ALA A 285 -12.65 -9.71 -4.98
CA ALA A 285 -12.02 -10.47 -6.06
C ALA A 285 -10.62 -9.92 -6.42
N ILE A 286 -10.46 -8.59 -6.49
CA ILE A 286 -9.17 -7.94 -6.76
C ILE A 286 -8.21 -8.15 -5.59
N ALA A 287 -8.68 -8.00 -4.34
CA ALA A 287 -7.87 -8.27 -3.14
C ALA A 287 -7.40 -9.73 -3.09
N TYR A 288 -8.27 -10.68 -3.46
CA TYR A 288 -7.91 -12.09 -3.60
C TYR A 288 -6.81 -12.30 -4.63
N LEU A 289 -6.94 -11.73 -5.83
CA LEU A 289 -5.93 -11.83 -6.89
C LEU A 289 -4.62 -11.11 -6.55
N ALA A 290 -4.67 -10.04 -5.77
CA ALA A 290 -3.49 -9.31 -5.30
C ALA A 290 -2.72 -10.06 -4.20
N ALA A 291 -3.42 -10.85 -3.38
CA ALA A 291 -2.81 -11.75 -2.41
C ALA A 291 -2.43 -13.13 -3.02
N TYR A 292 -2.70 -13.33 -4.31
CA TYR A 292 -2.42 -14.59 -4.98
C TYR A 292 -0.92 -14.84 -5.10
N ARG A 293 -0.50 -16.09 -4.86
CA ARG A 293 0.92 -16.48 -4.78
C ARG A 293 1.70 -16.21 -6.07
N TYR A 294 1.03 -16.28 -7.22
CA TYR A 294 1.68 -16.17 -8.53
C TYR A 294 1.73 -14.72 -9.04
N PRO A 295 2.88 -14.26 -9.60
CA PRO A 295 3.03 -12.87 -10.05
C PRO A 295 2.03 -12.41 -11.11
N TRP A 296 1.56 -13.30 -12.00
CA TRP A 296 0.65 -12.93 -13.07
C TRP A 296 -0.71 -12.44 -12.54
N ALA A 297 -1.25 -13.08 -11.49
CA ALA A 297 -2.53 -12.71 -10.90
C ALA A 297 -2.45 -11.36 -10.19
N ARG A 298 -1.32 -11.08 -9.53
CA ARG A 298 -1.03 -9.77 -8.94
C ARG A 298 -0.97 -8.67 -10.00
N LYS A 299 -0.33 -8.92 -11.15
CA LYS A 299 -0.30 -7.99 -12.28
C LYS A 299 -1.70 -7.73 -12.86
N VAL A 300 -2.53 -8.76 -12.94
CA VAL A 300 -3.94 -8.63 -13.39
C VAL A 300 -4.76 -7.81 -12.40
N ALA A 301 -4.66 -8.10 -11.10
CA ALA A 301 -5.34 -7.35 -10.05
C ALA A 301 -5.00 -5.84 -10.11
N ARG A 302 -3.73 -5.49 -10.28
CA ARG A 302 -3.26 -4.10 -10.42
C ARG A 302 -3.85 -3.40 -11.64
N ARG A 303 -3.81 -4.05 -12.80
CA ARG A 303 -4.38 -3.47 -14.04
C ARG A 303 -5.88 -3.22 -13.92
N ILE A 304 -6.61 -4.14 -13.29
CA ILE A 304 -8.04 -3.96 -13.01
C ILE A 304 -8.26 -2.78 -12.05
N ALA A 305 -7.49 -2.71 -10.96
CA ALA A 305 -7.61 -1.64 -9.97
C ALA A 305 -7.34 -0.26 -10.60
N LEU A 306 -6.25 -0.13 -11.37
CA LEU A 306 -5.93 1.10 -12.10
C LEU A 306 -7.03 1.48 -13.10
N ARG A 307 -7.54 0.50 -13.86
CA ARG A 307 -8.60 0.76 -14.85
C ARG A 307 -9.90 1.21 -14.19
N LEU A 308 -10.32 0.57 -13.09
CA LEU A 308 -11.49 0.99 -12.33
C LEU A 308 -11.31 2.39 -11.74
N PHE A 309 -10.11 2.71 -11.24
CA PHE A 309 -9.82 4.03 -10.71
C PHE A 309 -9.91 5.11 -11.80
N LEU A 310 -9.32 4.87 -12.98
CA LEU A 310 -9.44 5.78 -14.12
C LEU A 310 -10.90 5.94 -14.58
N ASP A 311 -11.70 4.87 -14.56
CA ASP A 311 -13.13 4.95 -14.87
C ASP A 311 -13.91 5.75 -13.83
N ASP A 312 -13.58 5.61 -12.54
CA ASP A 312 -14.20 6.38 -11.46
C ASP A 312 -13.88 7.87 -11.61
N MET A 313 -12.63 8.18 -11.95
CA MET A 313 -12.21 9.55 -12.27
C MET A 313 -12.97 10.09 -13.48
N ALA A 314 -13.08 9.32 -14.57
CA ALA A 314 -13.79 9.73 -15.79
C ALA A 314 -15.31 9.88 -15.60
N GLN A 315 -15.90 9.17 -14.63
CA GLN A 315 -17.31 9.27 -14.26
C GLN A 315 -17.61 10.44 -13.33
N ALA A 316 -16.61 10.98 -12.63
CA ALA A 316 -16.75 12.17 -11.79
C ALA A 316 -16.95 13.44 -12.65
N ARG A 317 -18.19 13.63 -13.10
CA ARG A 317 -18.63 14.77 -13.93
C ARG A 317 -19.42 15.83 -13.16
N THR A 318 -19.50 15.72 -11.84
CA THR A 318 -20.12 16.71 -10.94
C THR A 318 -19.16 17.00 -9.79
N LEU A 319 -19.28 18.18 -9.15
CA LEU A 319 -18.47 18.52 -7.97
C LEU A 319 -18.67 17.50 -6.83
N ASP A 320 -19.90 17.04 -6.62
CA ASP A 320 -20.20 16.02 -5.60
C ASP A 320 -19.52 14.68 -5.90
N ALA A 321 -19.54 14.24 -7.16
CA ALA A 321 -18.88 13.01 -7.57
C ALA A 321 -17.35 13.13 -7.45
N LEU A 322 -16.78 14.29 -7.79
CA LEU A 322 -15.36 14.58 -7.63
C LEU A 322 -14.97 14.61 -6.14
N ALA A 323 -15.78 15.21 -5.28
CA ALA A 323 -15.57 15.23 -3.84
C ALA A 323 -15.65 13.83 -3.21
N ALA A 324 -16.56 12.99 -3.71
CA ALA A 324 -16.70 11.60 -3.27
C ALA A 324 -15.44 10.76 -3.54
N LEU A 325 -14.64 11.11 -4.55
CA LEU A 325 -13.38 10.41 -4.86
C LEU A 325 -12.40 10.41 -3.68
N ALA A 326 -12.45 11.42 -2.80
CA ALA A 326 -11.61 11.50 -1.60
C ALA A 326 -11.81 10.31 -0.64
N GLN A 327 -12.98 9.64 -0.70
CA GLN A 327 -13.34 8.55 0.21
C GLN A 327 -13.11 7.15 -0.40
N THR A 328 -12.92 7.05 -1.72
CA THR A 328 -12.83 5.78 -2.46
C THR A 328 -11.41 5.27 -2.73
N VAL A 329 -10.37 6.02 -2.32
CA VAL A 329 -8.99 5.69 -2.65
C VAL A 329 -8.42 4.64 -1.69
N GLU A 330 -8.48 3.37 -2.07
CA GLU A 330 -7.82 2.27 -1.35
C GLU A 330 -6.36 2.08 -1.83
N PRO A 331 -5.33 2.37 -1.01
CA PRO A 331 -3.92 2.31 -1.41
C PRO A 331 -3.28 0.90 -1.34
N ARG A 332 -4.07 -0.14 -1.04
CA ARG A 332 -3.54 -1.40 -0.49
C ARG A 332 -3.06 -2.44 -1.52
N LEU A 333 -3.01 -2.11 -2.81
CA LEU A 333 -2.78 -3.10 -3.88
C LEU A 333 -1.42 -3.02 -4.60
N ALA A 334 -0.57 -2.02 -4.30
CA ALA A 334 0.72 -1.82 -4.98
C ALA A 334 1.91 -2.33 -4.15
N THR A 335 2.86 -3.06 -4.77
CA THR A 335 4.15 -3.45 -4.16
C THR A 335 5.30 -3.16 -5.13
N GLY A 336 6.39 -2.55 -4.64
CA GLY A 336 7.59 -2.19 -5.42
C GLY A 336 7.56 -0.75 -5.96
N ASP A 337 8.40 -0.44 -6.96
CA ASP A 337 8.57 0.90 -7.57
C ASP A 337 7.27 1.49 -8.17
N GLU A 338 6.34 0.66 -8.60
CA GLU A 338 5.01 1.08 -9.09
C GLU A 338 4.11 1.66 -7.98
N ARG A 339 4.43 1.41 -6.69
CA ARG A 339 3.73 2.02 -5.54
C ARG A 339 3.98 3.51 -5.46
N GLU A 340 5.13 3.97 -5.92
CA GLU A 340 5.51 5.38 -5.93
C GLU A 340 4.73 6.11 -7.03
N ALA A 341 4.73 5.58 -8.25
CA ALA A 341 3.98 6.17 -9.39
C ALA A 341 2.45 6.15 -9.20
N LEU A 342 1.88 5.05 -8.69
CA LEU A 342 0.44 5.01 -8.36
C LEU A 342 0.12 5.82 -7.10
N GLY A 343 1.01 5.83 -6.11
CA GLY A 343 0.88 6.61 -4.90
C GLY A 343 0.77 8.10 -5.19
N GLU A 344 1.66 8.62 -6.04
CA GLU A 344 1.63 10.03 -6.45
C GLU A 344 0.32 10.40 -7.16
N LEU A 345 -0.15 9.55 -8.07
CA LEU A 345 -1.44 9.74 -8.75
C LEU A 345 -2.61 9.77 -7.75
N PHE A 346 -2.61 8.86 -6.77
CA PHE A 346 -3.63 8.83 -5.72
C PHE A 346 -3.58 10.07 -4.83
N GLU A 347 -2.39 10.51 -4.41
CA GLU A 347 -2.21 11.71 -3.59
C GLU A 347 -2.71 12.97 -4.31
N ARG A 348 -2.41 13.11 -5.60
CA ARG A 348 -2.90 14.22 -6.43
C ARG A 348 -4.43 14.23 -6.52
N VAL A 349 -5.06 13.08 -6.77
CA VAL A 349 -6.53 12.99 -6.83
C VAL A 349 -7.16 13.23 -5.46
N ALA A 350 -6.61 12.66 -4.39
CA ALA A 350 -7.10 12.85 -3.03
C ALA A 350 -7.00 14.31 -2.61
N PHE A 351 -5.90 15.00 -2.94
CA PHE A 351 -5.75 16.42 -2.72
C PHE A 351 -6.86 17.21 -3.43
N LEU A 352 -7.03 17.03 -4.74
CA LEU A 352 -8.08 17.71 -5.52
C LEU A 352 -9.49 17.46 -4.95
N ALA A 353 -9.84 16.19 -4.75
CA ALA A 353 -11.15 15.80 -4.23
C ALA A 353 -11.41 16.37 -2.82
N SER A 354 -10.40 16.39 -1.96
CA SER A 354 -10.51 16.97 -0.61
C SER A 354 -10.77 18.48 -0.62
N LYS A 355 -10.15 19.22 -1.55
CA LYS A 355 -10.36 20.66 -1.71
C LYS A 355 -11.74 20.97 -2.26
N VAL A 356 -12.20 20.21 -3.25
CA VAL A 356 -13.56 20.34 -3.78
C VAL A 356 -14.60 20.06 -2.69
N ARG A 357 -14.41 18.99 -1.92
CA ARG A 357 -15.24 18.64 -0.77
C ARG A 357 -15.27 19.76 0.27
N ALA A 358 -14.11 20.28 0.66
CA ALA A 358 -14.01 21.37 1.63
C ALA A 358 -14.74 22.64 1.16
N GLY A 359 -14.77 22.91 -0.15
CA GLY A 359 -15.57 24.01 -0.70
C GLY A 359 -17.08 23.75 -0.68
N LEU A 360 -17.52 22.52 -0.97
CA LEU A 360 -18.93 22.12 -0.88
C LEU A 360 -19.47 22.15 0.56
N GLU A 361 -18.65 21.72 1.52
CA GLU A 361 -18.99 21.73 2.95
C GLU A 361 -18.86 23.13 3.59
N SER A 362 -18.34 24.13 2.87
CA SER A 362 -18.15 25.47 3.43
C SER A 362 -19.39 26.36 3.27
N ASP A 363 -19.87 26.89 4.38
CA ASP A 363 -20.94 27.90 4.42
C ASP A 363 -20.46 29.28 3.93
N ALA A 364 -19.17 29.58 4.07
CA ALA A 364 -18.58 30.86 3.69
C ALA A 364 -18.15 30.88 2.22
N LEU A 365 -18.70 31.83 1.44
CA LEU A 365 -18.42 31.96 0.01
C LEU A 365 -16.94 32.19 -0.31
N ILE A 366 -16.22 33.00 0.47
CA ILE A 366 -14.75 33.18 0.31
C ILE A 366 -14.03 31.85 0.45
N ASN A 367 -14.34 31.09 1.50
CA ASN A 367 -13.67 29.82 1.77
C ASN A 367 -13.98 28.83 0.64
N ARG A 368 -15.23 28.78 0.17
CA ARG A 368 -15.61 27.98 -0.99
C ARG A 368 -14.80 28.34 -2.24
N ILE A 369 -14.73 29.62 -2.58
CA ILE A 369 -13.97 30.12 -3.73
C ILE A 369 -12.48 29.77 -3.56
N ALA A 370 -11.88 30.04 -2.40
CA ALA A 370 -10.48 29.75 -2.15
C ALA A 370 -10.15 28.25 -2.30
N ARG A 371 -10.99 27.35 -1.76
CA ARG A 371 -10.75 25.90 -1.88
C ARG A 371 -10.94 25.39 -3.31
N TRP A 372 -11.92 25.89 -4.04
CA TRP A 372 -12.11 25.52 -5.44
C TRP A 372 -11.01 26.09 -6.35
N ASP A 373 -10.50 27.28 -6.05
CA ASP A 373 -9.37 27.88 -6.78
C ASP A 373 -8.07 27.09 -6.53
N GLU A 374 -7.79 26.69 -5.29
CA GLU A 374 -6.69 25.77 -4.95
C GLU A 374 -6.79 24.44 -5.74
N ALA A 375 -8.00 23.88 -5.85
CA ALA A 375 -8.23 22.67 -6.63
C ALA A 375 -7.99 22.90 -8.14
N LEU A 376 -8.48 24.01 -8.68
CA LEU A 376 -8.31 24.36 -10.10
C LEU A 376 -6.83 24.53 -10.46
N GLN A 377 -6.07 25.25 -9.64
CA GLN A 377 -4.64 25.47 -9.86
C GLN A 377 -3.86 24.15 -9.82
N ALA A 378 -4.17 23.26 -8.87
CA ALA A 378 -3.55 21.94 -8.79
C ALA A 378 -3.89 21.07 -10.02
N ALA A 379 -5.13 21.12 -10.52
CA ALA A 379 -5.54 20.37 -11.70
C ALA A 379 -4.81 20.86 -12.97
N ARG A 380 -4.69 22.19 -13.15
CA ARG A 380 -3.94 22.79 -14.26
C ARG A 380 -2.45 22.46 -14.20
N THR A 381 -1.84 22.61 -13.03
CA THR A 381 -0.43 22.26 -12.82
C THR A 381 -0.17 20.79 -13.15
N TRP A 382 -1.09 19.90 -12.79
CA TRP A 382 -0.99 18.48 -13.13
C TRP A 382 -1.18 18.23 -14.63
N HIS A 383 -2.16 18.87 -15.26
CA HIS A 383 -2.38 18.81 -16.71
C HIS A 383 -1.12 19.22 -17.49
N ASP A 384 -0.53 20.35 -17.14
CA ASP A 384 0.65 20.89 -17.83
C ASP A 384 1.88 19.99 -17.64
N ALA A 385 2.05 19.43 -16.44
CA ALA A 385 3.11 18.46 -16.17
C ALA A 385 2.98 17.21 -17.06
N LEU A 386 1.76 16.70 -17.28
CA LEU A 386 1.50 15.54 -18.13
C LEU A 386 1.82 15.82 -19.61
N MET A 387 1.53 17.03 -20.09
CA MET A 387 1.82 17.46 -21.46
C MET A 387 3.33 17.61 -21.73
N LEU A 388 4.08 18.05 -20.72
CA LEU A 388 5.51 18.32 -20.85
C LEU A 388 6.40 17.08 -20.64
N HIS A 389 6.04 16.16 -19.74
CA HIS A 389 6.93 15.10 -19.27
C HIS A 389 6.59 13.69 -19.79
N GLY A 390 5.60 13.56 -20.68
CA GLY A 390 5.33 12.31 -21.40
C GLY A 390 4.97 11.12 -20.50
N HIS A 391 4.00 11.29 -19.61
CA HIS A 391 3.58 10.23 -18.68
C HIS A 391 2.84 9.08 -19.39
N PRO A 392 3.05 7.79 -19.02
CA PRO A 392 2.40 6.65 -19.69
C PRO A 392 0.86 6.66 -19.68
N LEU A 393 0.27 7.37 -18.70
CA LEU A 393 -1.18 7.53 -18.56
C LEU A 393 -1.71 8.85 -19.11
N ALA A 394 -0.88 9.68 -19.76
CA ALA A 394 -1.27 11.02 -20.23
C ALA A 394 -2.53 10.97 -21.13
N THR A 395 -2.58 10.02 -22.08
CA THR A 395 -3.73 9.85 -22.99
C THR A 395 -5.05 9.57 -22.28
N ALA A 396 -5.01 8.94 -21.10
CA ALA A 396 -6.20 8.68 -20.30
C ALA A 396 -6.54 9.84 -19.35
N LEU A 397 -5.52 10.50 -18.79
CA LEU A 397 -5.68 11.52 -17.75
C LEU A 397 -6.00 12.91 -18.29
N ILE A 398 -5.42 13.31 -19.42
CA ILE A 398 -5.64 14.63 -20.03
C ILE A 398 -7.14 14.92 -20.22
N PRO A 399 -7.95 14.08 -20.90
CA PRO A 399 -9.37 14.38 -21.11
C PRO A 399 -10.18 14.40 -19.81
N ILE A 400 -9.74 13.66 -18.78
CA ILE A 400 -10.38 13.69 -17.45
C ILE A 400 -10.10 15.04 -16.77
N LEU A 401 -8.84 15.49 -16.80
CA LEU A 401 -8.43 16.75 -16.20
C LEU A 401 -9.07 17.94 -16.91
N GLU A 402 -9.16 17.94 -18.24
CA GLU A 402 -9.86 18.98 -19.01
C GLU A 402 -11.31 19.12 -18.55
N ASN A 403 -12.01 17.99 -18.35
CA ASN A 403 -13.39 18.01 -17.85
C ASN A 403 -13.49 18.53 -16.41
N TRP A 404 -12.54 18.17 -15.54
CA TRP A 404 -12.52 18.66 -14.15
C TRP A 404 -12.17 20.15 -14.06
N ILE A 405 -11.23 20.62 -14.89
CA ILE A 405 -10.87 22.03 -15.01
C ILE A 405 -12.08 22.85 -15.46
N ALA A 406 -12.76 22.45 -16.53
CA ALA A 406 -13.96 23.13 -17.03
C ALA A 406 -15.08 23.18 -15.98
N LEU A 407 -15.25 22.10 -15.22
CA LEU A 407 -16.24 22.00 -14.15
C LEU A 407 -15.93 22.94 -12.98
N LEU A 408 -14.66 23.02 -12.57
CA LEU A 408 -14.21 23.93 -11.52
C LEU A 408 -14.28 25.41 -11.95
N GLU A 409 -13.94 25.71 -13.21
CA GLU A 409 -14.06 27.05 -13.78
C GLU A 409 -15.51 27.53 -13.79
N ALA A 410 -16.43 26.70 -14.27
CA ALA A 410 -17.86 27.04 -14.28
C ALA A 410 -18.40 27.28 -12.85
N ALA A 411 -18.00 26.45 -11.89
CA ALA A 411 -18.40 26.60 -10.50
C ALA A 411 -17.83 27.87 -9.85
N LEU A 412 -16.57 28.20 -10.11
CA LEU A 412 -15.93 29.42 -9.64
C LEU A 412 -16.54 30.67 -10.25
N GLU A 413 -16.86 30.64 -11.55
CA GLU A 413 -17.53 31.76 -12.22
C GLU A 413 -18.91 32.00 -11.60
N GLN A 414 -19.68 30.94 -11.35
CA GLN A 414 -20.99 31.04 -10.69
C GLN A 414 -20.88 31.55 -9.24
N ALA A 415 -19.87 31.08 -8.49
CA ALA A 415 -19.63 31.55 -7.12
C ALA A 415 -19.20 33.01 -7.07
N ARG A 416 -18.38 33.47 -8.02
CA ARG A 416 -17.92 34.88 -8.11
C ARG A 416 -19.02 35.83 -8.55
N LYS A 417 -20.05 35.34 -9.24
CA LYS A 417 -21.26 36.13 -9.57
C LYS A 417 -22.19 36.38 -8.38
N GLN A 418 -21.99 35.70 -7.26
CA GLN A 418 -22.71 36.03 -6.03
C GLN A 418 -22.05 37.28 -5.42
N ASP A 419 -22.83 38.37 -5.28
CA ASP A 419 -22.37 39.64 -4.73
C ASP A 419 -21.87 39.45 -3.29
N PHE A 420 -20.57 39.23 -3.16
CA PHE A 420 -19.89 39.11 -1.90
C PHE A 420 -19.13 40.39 -1.62
N ILE A 421 -19.59 41.15 -0.64
CA ILE A 421 -18.85 42.30 -0.14
C ILE A 421 -17.73 41.75 0.75
N PHE A 422 -16.49 41.79 0.25
CA PHE A 422 -15.33 41.48 1.06
C PHE A 422 -15.17 42.52 2.16
N ASN A 423 -15.02 42.08 3.41
CA ASN A 423 -14.68 42.97 4.51
C ASN A 423 -13.14 43.01 4.67
N PRO A 424 -12.47 44.08 4.23
CA PRO A 424 -11.01 44.21 4.33
C PRO A 424 -10.53 44.65 5.72
N TYR A 425 -11.42 45.08 6.61
CA TYR A 425 -11.04 45.65 7.90
C TYR A 425 -10.71 44.52 8.89
N VAL A 426 -9.48 44.55 9.41
CA VAL A 426 -8.99 43.58 10.40
C VAL A 426 -9.04 44.22 11.79
N PRO A 427 -10.04 43.91 12.63
CA PRO A 427 -10.07 44.39 14.00
C PRO A 427 -9.09 43.60 14.88
N ALA A 428 -8.51 44.29 15.87
CA ALA A 428 -7.71 43.74 16.98
C ALA A 428 -6.38 43.05 16.65
N THR A 429 -6.24 42.37 15.51
CA THR A 429 -5.00 41.66 15.15
C THR A 429 -3.98 42.62 14.51
N PRO A 430 -2.69 42.56 14.89
CA PRO A 430 -1.66 43.34 14.21
C PRO A 430 -1.56 42.96 12.73
N LEU A 431 -1.53 43.97 11.85
CA LEU A 431 -1.56 43.78 10.40
C LEU A 431 -0.33 43.01 9.90
N ALA A 432 -0.54 42.14 8.92
CA ALA A 432 0.53 41.38 8.28
C ALA A 432 1.51 42.31 7.54
N THR A 433 2.73 41.84 7.35
CA THR A 433 3.78 42.53 6.58
C THR A 433 3.30 42.80 5.15
N GLY A 434 3.38 44.07 4.72
CA GLY A 434 2.94 44.49 3.38
C GLY A 434 1.43 44.66 3.22
N SER A 435 0.64 44.67 4.31
CA SER A 435 -0.82 44.84 4.24
C SER A 435 -1.20 46.17 3.57
N ALA A 436 -2.05 46.11 2.54
CA ALA A 436 -2.57 47.29 1.86
C ALA A 436 -3.43 48.19 2.77
N THR A 437 -4.01 47.60 3.83
CA THR A 437 -4.80 48.30 4.85
C THR A 437 -3.95 49.10 5.83
N PHE A 438 -2.61 48.97 5.80
CA PHE A 438 -1.74 49.81 6.62
C PHE A 438 -1.61 51.20 5.98
N LYS A 439 -2.31 52.19 6.55
CA LYS A 439 -2.36 53.57 6.07
C LYS A 439 -1.70 54.54 7.05
N GLY A 440 -1.20 55.67 6.52
CA GLY A 440 -0.55 56.71 7.29
C GLY A 440 0.83 56.34 7.84
N ARG A 441 1.22 56.95 8.97
CA ARG A 441 2.50 56.75 9.70
C ARG A 441 3.77 57.06 8.92
N ARG A 442 3.64 57.88 7.86
CA ARG A 442 4.78 58.32 7.04
C ARG A 442 5.73 59.19 7.87
N ASP A 443 5.19 59.97 8.80
CA ASP A 443 5.92 60.79 9.75
C ASP A 443 6.85 59.95 10.65
N VAL A 444 6.35 58.84 11.20
CA VAL A 444 7.15 57.95 12.05
C VAL A 444 8.22 57.24 11.24
N MET A 445 7.89 56.76 10.03
CA MET A 445 8.85 56.11 9.13
C MET A 445 9.95 57.07 8.68
N GLN A 446 9.62 58.30 8.29
CA GLN A 446 10.60 59.32 7.89
C GLN A 446 11.55 59.67 9.04
N ARG A 447 11.03 59.77 10.27
CA ARG A 447 11.89 59.97 11.46
C ARG A 447 12.81 58.78 11.69
N LEU A 448 12.29 57.56 11.59
CA LEU A 448 13.10 56.34 11.73
C LEU A 448 14.22 56.28 10.67
N GLU A 449 13.91 56.60 9.42
CA GLU A 449 14.88 56.69 8.32
C GLU A 449 15.93 57.79 8.56
N ALA A 450 15.52 58.95 9.09
CA ALA A 450 16.45 60.02 9.46
C ALA A 450 17.43 59.59 10.56
N GLU A 451 16.99 58.80 11.54
CA GLU A 451 17.87 58.23 12.57
C GLU A 451 18.87 57.23 11.97
N PHE A 452 18.47 56.43 10.96
CA PHE A 452 19.41 55.58 10.21
C PHE A 452 20.41 56.39 9.38
N ALA A 453 19.99 57.51 8.79
CA ALA A 453 20.89 58.39 8.06
C ALA A 453 21.92 59.08 8.99
N ALA A 454 21.49 59.46 10.21
CA ALA A 454 22.34 60.08 11.23
C ALA A 454 23.18 59.08 12.05
N PHE A 455 23.09 57.78 11.73
CA PHE A 455 23.60 56.68 12.54
C PHE A 455 25.14 56.67 12.70
N GLN A 456 25.87 57.30 11.78
CA GLN A 456 27.32 57.47 11.90
C GLN A 456 27.71 58.50 12.97
N THR A 457 26.80 59.41 13.33
CA THR A 457 27.07 60.55 14.22
C THR A 457 26.44 60.37 15.60
N GLN A 458 25.22 59.83 15.69
CA GLN A 458 24.52 59.57 16.95
C GLN A 458 23.80 58.21 16.91
N ARG A 459 23.76 57.52 18.05
CA ARG A 459 23.09 56.22 18.22
C ARG A 459 22.19 56.24 19.46
N PRO A 460 21.11 57.04 19.43
CA PRO A 460 20.18 57.09 20.55
C PRO A 460 19.40 55.78 20.66
N ALA A 461 18.90 55.49 21.87
CA ALA A 461 17.83 54.52 22.00
C ALA A 461 16.59 55.08 21.31
N LEU A 462 15.86 54.27 20.54
CA LEU A 462 14.56 54.67 20.01
C LEU A 462 13.45 54.16 20.91
N LEU A 463 12.44 54.99 21.15
CA LEU A 463 11.26 54.63 21.93
C LEU A 463 9.99 54.90 21.12
N LEU A 464 9.40 53.83 20.61
CA LEU A 464 8.11 53.84 19.94
C LEU A 464 7.00 53.70 20.99
N PHE A 465 6.33 54.80 21.32
CA PHE A 465 5.34 54.81 22.39
C PHE A 465 3.98 55.32 21.90
N GLY A 466 2.92 54.90 22.58
CA GLY A 466 1.56 55.32 22.26
C GLY A 466 0.52 54.42 22.92
N GLY A 467 -0.74 54.86 22.90
CA GLY A 467 -1.84 54.13 23.50
C GLY A 467 -1.99 52.68 23.00
N ARG A 468 -2.73 51.86 23.76
CA ARG A 468 -3.14 50.53 23.29
C ARG A 468 -3.97 50.68 22.01
N ARG A 469 -3.77 49.77 21.05
CA ARG A 469 -4.48 49.72 19.76
C ARG A 469 -4.20 50.87 18.78
N MET A 470 -3.14 51.67 18.98
CA MET A 470 -2.73 52.72 18.03
C MET A 470 -1.95 52.19 16.81
N GLY A 471 -1.71 50.89 16.73
CA GLY A 471 -1.05 50.24 15.58
C GLY A 471 0.47 50.12 15.69
N LYS A 472 1.04 50.16 16.91
CA LYS A 472 2.50 50.02 17.15
C LYS A 472 3.07 48.72 16.57
N THR A 473 2.54 47.57 16.98
CA THR A 473 2.95 46.25 16.45
C THR A 473 2.71 46.13 14.95
N SER A 474 1.61 46.68 14.43
CA SER A 474 1.34 46.73 12.99
C SER A 474 2.40 47.52 12.23
N LEU A 475 2.85 48.66 12.77
CA LEU A 475 3.94 49.48 12.23
C LEU A 475 5.27 48.72 12.25
N LEU A 476 5.61 48.04 13.35
CA LEU A 476 6.83 47.23 13.44
C LEU A 476 6.84 46.11 12.38
N LYS A 477 5.71 45.44 12.15
CA LYS A 477 5.58 44.42 11.10
C LYS A 477 5.76 44.97 9.68
N GLN A 478 5.59 46.28 9.45
CA GLN A 478 5.85 46.89 8.14
C GLN A 478 7.32 47.22 7.89
N LEU A 479 8.17 47.23 8.91
CA LEU A 479 9.58 47.62 8.80
C LEU A 479 10.36 46.81 7.74
N PRO A 480 10.19 45.48 7.60
CA PRO A 480 10.88 44.73 6.55
C PRO A 480 10.58 45.24 5.12
N VAL A 481 9.37 45.71 4.85
CA VAL A 481 8.98 46.16 3.50
C VAL A 481 9.28 47.64 3.29
N ARG A 482 9.21 48.43 4.36
CA ARG A 482 9.34 49.90 4.29
C ARG A 482 10.77 50.39 4.45
N LEU A 483 11.61 49.70 5.21
CA LEU A 483 13.02 50.05 5.35
C LEU A 483 13.84 49.50 4.18
N GLY A 484 14.93 50.20 3.84
CA GLY A 484 15.85 49.80 2.77
C GLY A 484 16.45 48.40 2.94
N ALA A 485 16.98 47.85 1.85
CA ALA A 485 17.56 46.50 1.83
C ALA A 485 18.76 46.35 2.78
N GLU A 486 19.48 47.44 3.05
CA GLU A 486 20.64 47.48 3.95
C GLU A 486 20.26 47.31 5.43
N VAL A 487 19.00 47.60 5.80
CA VAL A 487 18.53 47.50 7.18
C VAL A 487 17.81 46.17 7.40
N VAL A 488 18.18 45.51 8.49
CA VAL A 488 17.67 44.21 8.94
C VAL A 488 16.84 44.44 10.20
N PRO A 489 15.50 44.58 10.07
CA PRO A 489 14.62 44.73 11.21
C PRO A 489 14.41 43.38 11.91
N LEU A 490 14.88 43.29 13.15
CA LEU A 490 14.68 42.19 14.07
C LEU A 490 13.57 42.60 15.05
N VAL A 491 12.33 42.38 14.63
CA VAL A 491 11.13 42.66 15.44
C VAL A 491 10.86 41.47 16.34
N LEU A 492 11.06 41.65 17.65
CA LEU A 492 10.96 40.60 18.67
C LEU A 492 9.84 40.94 19.65
N ASP A 493 8.92 40.01 19.83
CA ASP A 493 7.82 40.13 20.79
C ASP A 493 8.29 39.72 22.19
N LEU A 494 8.38 40.70 23.10
CA LEU A 494 8.82 40.46 24.47
C LEU A 494 7.71 39.95 25.39
N GLN A 495 6.45 39.95 24.98
CA GLN A 495 5.38 39.34 25.76
C GLN A 495 5.60 37.81 25.86
N GLY A 496 5.90 37.17 24.73
CA GLY A 496 6.21 35.74 24.66
C GLY A 496 7.61 35.39 25.19
N LEU A 497 8.58 36.28 25.04
CA LEU A 497 9.94 36.10 25.59
C LEU A 497 10.02 36.40 27.09
N GLY A 498 9.10 37.20 27.61
CA GLY A 498 9.03 37.61 29.01
C GLY A 498 8.56 36.51 29.97
N THR A 499 8.18 35.32 29.49
CA THR A 499 7.80 34.17 30.34
C THR A 499 8.99 33.29 30.77
N VAL A 500 10.21 33.66 30.40
CA VAL A 500 11.42 32.88 30.71
C VAL A 500 11.79 32.95 32.19
N GLU A 501 12.41 31.87 32.67
CA GLU A 501 12.78 31.67 34.08
C GLU A 501 14.21 32.12 34.40
N SER A 502 15.04 32.44 33.39
CA SER A 502 16.43 32.87 33.59
C SER A 502 16.95 33.75 32.45
N SER A 503 18.00 34.53 32.73
CA SER A 503 18.72 35.32 31.73
C SER A 503 19.32 34.47 30.60
N ALA A 504 19.77 33.23 30.89
CA ALA A 504 20.24 32.29 29.88
C ALA A 504 19.13 31.91 28.91
N ALA A 505 17.96 31.55 29.44
CA ALA A 505 16.79 31.20 28.64
C ALA A 505 16.30 32.41 27.82
N PHE A 506 16.33 33.61 28.39
CA PHE A 506 16.00 34.85 27.70
C PHE A 506 16.85 35.08 26.46
N TRP A 507 18.17 35.14 26.62
CA TRP A 507 19.09 35.37 25.49
C TRP A 507 19.02 34.24 24.46
N GLY A 508 18.82 33.00 24.90
CA GLY A 508 18.70 31.84 24.00
C GLY A 508 17.47 31.95 23.10
N ARG A 509 16.31 32.28 23.68
CA ARG A 509 15.09 32.52 22.91
C ARG A 509 15.18 33.77 22.04
N LEU A 510 15.78 34.84 22.55
CA LEU A 510 16.00 36.07 21.79
C LEU A 510 16.83 35.80 20.53
N VAL A 511 17.92 35.03 20.67
CA VAL A 511 18.74 34.58 19.53
C VAL A 511 17.94 33.70 18.58
N ALA A 512 17.17 32.73 19.08
CA ALA A 512 16.35 31.86 18.24
C ALA A 512 15.32 32.64 17.41
N GLU A 513 14.60 33.58 18.03
CA GLU A 513 13.65 34.45 17.35
C GLU A 513 14.35 35.40 16.38
N ALA A 514 15.48 36.00 16.76
CA ALA A 514 16.25 36.86 15.85
C ALA A 514 16.72 36.11 14.60
N ARG A 515 17.16 34.85 14.73
CA ARG A 515 17.54 34.00 13.58
C ARG A 515 16.35 33.72 12.66
N LYS A 516 15.17 33.44 13.25
CA LYS A 516 13.93 33.22 12.50
C LYS A 516 13.51 34.48 11.75
N VAL A 517 13.42 35.61 12.45
CA VAL A 517 13.01 36.90 11.87
C VAL A 517 13.98 37.37 10.80
N ALA A 518 15.30 37.19 10.97
CA ALA A 518 16.28 37.53 9.95
C ALA A 518 16.09 36.72 8.66
N ARG A 519 15.77 35.43 8.80
CA ARG A 519 15.48 34.55 7.67
C ARG A 519 14.20 34.95 6.95
N GLU A 520 13.15 35.31 7.69
CA GLU A 520 11.86 35.73 7.13
C GLU A 520 11.93 37.13 6.49
N ALA A 521 12.59 38.10 7.12
CA ALA A 521 12.61 39.49 6.67
C ALA A 521 13.56 39.73 5.48
N ARG A 522 14.68 39.00 5.42
CA ARG A 522 15.76 39.25 4.44
C ARG A 522 16.43 37.98 3.91
N GLY A 523 15.94 36.79 4.22
CA GLY A 523 16.58 35.53 3.79
C GLY A 523 17.95 35.26 4.42
N MET A 524 18.31 35.97 5.49
CA MET A 524 19.63 35.87 6.11
C MET A 524 19.70 34.74 7.15
N SER A 525 20.79 33.98 7.10
CA SER A 525 21.06 32.92 8.07
C SER A 525 22.08 33.40 9.10
N PHE A 526 21.62 33.65 10.32
CA PHE A 526 22.48 34.02 11.44
C PHE A 526 23.05 32.78 12.14
N PRO A 527 24.28 32.89 12.70
CA PRO A 527 24.92 31.78 13.41
C PRO A 527 24.10 31.32 14.61
N ALA A 528 24.18 30.03 14.92
CA ALA A 528 23.63 29.48 16.15
C ALA A 528 24.47 29.91 17.36
N VAL A 529 23.87 29.94 18.54
CA VAL A 529 24.56 30.14 19.81
C VAL A 529 24.74 28.77 20.50
N ASP A 530 25.86 28.58 21.17
CA ASP A 530 26.09 27.38 21.99
C ASP A 530 25.31 27.51 23.31
N GLU A 531 24.32 26.64 23.49
CA GLU A 531 23.46 26.61 24.68
C GLU A 531 24.25 26.32 25.96
N ALA A 532 25.31 25.50 25.89
CA ALA A 532 26.14 25.19 27.05
C ALA A 532 27.01 26.39 27.46
N ALA A 533 27.51 27.15 26.49
CA ALA A 533 28.21 28.41 26.76
C ALA A 533 27.26 29.47 27.32
N LEU A 534 26.04 29.54 26.78
CA LEU A 534 25.01 30.47 27.21
C LEU A 534 24.54 30.20 28.65
N ALA A 535 24.46 28.93 29.06
CA ALA A 535 24.13 28.56 30.44
C ALA A 535 25.22 28.96 31.45
N ARG A 536 26.48 29.03 31.03
CA ARG A 536 27.62 29.41 31.89
C ARG A 536 27.80 30.92 32.00
N ASP A 537 27.81 31.62 30.87
CA ASP A 537 27.88 33.08 30.81
C ASP A 537 26.92 33.62 29.74
N PRO A 538 25.67 33.93 30.13
CA PRO A 538 24.64 34.38 29.20
C PRO A 538 25.00 35.69 28.49
N PHE A 539 25.61 36.63 29.21
CA PHE A 539 25.81 38.00 28.74
C PHE A 539 26.99 38.08 27.76
N ASP A 540 28.13 37.50 28.12
CA ASP A 540 29.30 37.46 27.23
C ASP A 540 29.03 36.63 25.98
N THR A 541 28.35 35.48 26.13
CA THR A 541 28.01 34.62 25.00
C THR A 541 27.08 35.33 24.01
N PHE A 542 26.12 36.12 24.49
CA PHE A 542 25.27 36.93 23.63
C PHE A 542 26.04 38.04 22.89
N LEU A 543 26.95 38.74 23.58
CA LEU A 543 27.80 39.75 22.94
C LEU A 543 28.70 39.14 21.86
N ARG A 544 29.32 37.97 22.11
CA ARG A 544 30.09 37.23 21.09
C ARG A 544 29.23 36.78 19.91
N TRP A 545 27.96 36.46 20.15
CA TRP A 545 27.02 36.13 19.09
C TRP A 545 26.73 37.35 18.18
N LEU A 546 26.55 38.54 18.75
CA LEU A 546 26.42 39.77 17.97
C LEU A 546 27.66 40.02 17.09
N ASP A 547 28.87 39.74 17.57
CA ASP A 547 30.10 39.83 16.76
C ASP A 547 30.11 38.85 15.60
N ALA A 548 29.53 37.66 15.79
CA ALA A 548 29.40 36.67 14.73
C ALA A 548 28.37 37.10 13.69
N VAL A 549 27.25 37.73 14.10
CA VAL A 549 26.24 38.31 13.20
C VAL A 549 26.84 39.45 12.36
N GLU A 550 27.58 40.36 12.98
CA GLU A 550 28.23 41.46 12.28
C GLU A 550 29.23 40.98 11.22
N ARG A 551 29.99 39.92 11.52
CA ARG A 551 30.92 39.26 10.57
C ARG A 551 30.19 38.55 9.44
N ALA A 552 29.04 37.93 9.72
CA ALA A 552 28.27 37.18 8.73
C ALA A 552 27.61 38.10 7.68
N ALA A 553 27.26 39.33 8.05
CA ALA A 553 26.56 40.25 7.16
C ALA A 553 27.17 41.66 7.20
N PRO A 554 28.42 41.88 6.71
CA PRO A 554 29.23 43.08 6.97
C PRO A 554 28.69 44.41 6.41
N GLN A 555 27.78 44.37 5.43
CA GLN A 555 27.22 45.56 4.78
C GLN A 555 25.87 46.01 5.33
N HIS A 556 25.34 45.33 6.36
CA HIS A 556 23.98 45.56 6.85
C HIS A 556 23.94 46.34 8.16
N TYR A 557 22.86 47.08 8.41
CA TYR A 557 22.53 47.66 9.70
C TYR A 557 21.43 46.82 10.36
N PHE A 558 21.48 46.65 11.68
CA PHE A 558 20.52 45.84 12.43
C PHE A 558 19.66 46.73 13.31
N LEU A 559 18.34 46.59 13.20
CA LEU A 559 17.38 47.23 14.09
C LEU A 559 16.81 46.18 15.03
N LEU A 560 17.22 46.22 16.28
CA LEU A 560 16.65 45.38 17.33
C LEU A 560 15.39 46.07 17.87
N ALA A 561 14.23 45.70 17.34
CA ALA A 561 12.94 46.22 17.75
C ALA A 561 12.29 45.30 18.78
N LEU A 562 12.20 45.77 20.02
CA LEU A 562 11.69 45.06 21.18
C LEU A 562 10.26 45.51 21.46
N ASP A 563 9.27 44.72 21.05
CA ASP A 563 7.85 45.02 21.27
C ASP A 563 7.39 44.58 22.66
N GLU A 564 6.48 45.35 23.27
CA GLU A 564 6.02 45.18 24.66
C GLU A 564 7.17 45.09 25.68
N TYR A 565 8.07 46.09 25.64
CA TYR A 565 9.27 46.10 26.46
C TYR A 565 9.00 46.13 27.98
N GLU A 566 7.81 46.52 28.42
CA GLU A 566 7.36 46.46 29.82
C GLU A 566 7.41 45.04 30.40
N SER A 567 7.33 44.02 29.54
CA SER A 567 7.51 42.62 29.93
C SER A 567 8.89 42.37 30.54
N LEU A 568 9.93 43.11 30.11
CA LEU A 568 11.27 43.03 30.71
C LEU A 568 11.26 43.52 32.15
N GLU A 569 10.64 44.68 32.40
CA GLU A 569 10.55 45.24 33.75
C GLU A 569 9.80 44.30 34.69
N THR A 570 8.71 43.71 34.21
CA THR A 570 7.94 42.72 34.97
C THR A 570 8.82 41.52 35.35
N ALA A 571 9.61 40.99 34.40
CA ALA A 571 10.49 39.86 34.66
C ALA A 571 11.70 40.20 35.56
N ILE A 572 12.22 41.43 35.49
CA ILE A 572 13.27 41.93 36.39
C ILE A 572 12.73 42.04 37.82
N ARG A 573 11.55 42.65 37.99
CA ARG A 573 10.89 42.80 39.30
C ARG A 573 10.57 41.47 39.96
N GLU A 574 10.19 40.47 39.16
CA GLU A 574 9.92 39.10 39.64
C GLU A 574 11.19 38.28 39.89
N GLY A 575 12.39 38.85 39.68
CA GLY A 575 13.67 38.17 39.92
C GLY A 575 14.03 37.11 38.88
N ARG A 576 13.29 37.05 37.76
CA ARG A 576 13.54 36.09 36.66
C ARG A 576 14.65 36.56 35.72
N LEU A 577 14.81 37.88 35.59
CA LEU A 577 15.89 38.51 34.83
C LEU A 577 16.75 39.41 35.72
N ASP A 578 18.05 39.42 35.43
CA ASP A 578 19.00 40.34 36.06
C ASP A 578 18.93 41.72 35.39
N LEU A 579 19.04 42.79 36.17
CA LEU A 579 19.10 44.18 35.70
C LEU A 579 20.22 44.41 34.68
N ARG A 580 21.28 43.59 34.69
CA ARG A 580 22.37 43.57 33.71
C ARG A 580 21.89 43.40 32.26
N VAL A 581 20.67 42.91 32.02
CA VAL A 581 20.07 42.89 30.68
C VAL A 581 19.99 44.30 30.08
N LEU A 582 19.63 45.31 30.88
CA LEU A 582 19.58 46.70 30.44
C LEU A 582 20.98 47.26 30.14
N ASP A 583 21.98 46.81 30.90
CA ASP A 583 23.39 47.16 30.63
C ASP A 583 23.88 46.63 29.29
N VAL A 584 23.43 45.45 28.87
CA VAL A 584 23.75 44.92 27.53
C VAL A 584 23.15 45.80 26.43
N PHE A 585 21.88 46.19 26.52
CA PHE A 585 21.27 47.07 25.52
C PHE A 585 21.96 48.44 25.48
N ARG A 586 22.31 49.01 26.64
CA ARG A 586 23.10 50.22 26.72
C ARG A 586 24.48 50.05 26.06
N HIS A 587 25.16 48.94 26.34
CA HIS A 587 26.47 48.63 25.75
C HIS A 587 26.39 48.51 24.22
N ILE A 588 25.35 47.87 23.68
CA ILE A 588 25.09 47.78 22.24
C ILE A 588 25.00 49.19 21.63
N LEU A 589 24.17 50.06 22.20
CA LEU A 589 23.98 51.42 21.71
C LEU A 589 25.28 52.26 21.77
N GLN A 590 26.09 52.08 22.81
CA GLN A 590 27.32 52.86 23.02
C GLN A 590 28.48 52.38 22.14
N HIS A 591 28.65 51.07 21.94
CA HIS A 591 29.87 50.51 21.37
C HIS A 591 29.70 49.91 19.97
N ARG A 592 28.48 49.53 19.56
CA ARG A 592 28.27 48.87 18.26
C ARG A 592 27.78 49.86 17.21
N SER A 593 28.55 50.01 16.14
CA SER A 593 28.29 50.97 15.05
C SER A 593 27.30 50.50 13.99
N ARG A 594 26.63 49.38 14.25
CA ARG A 594 25.79 48.67 13.29
C ARG A 594 24.44 48.25 13.87
N TRP A 595 24.21 48.52 15.16
CA TRP A 595 23.01 48.14 15.89
C TRP A 595 22.27 49.36 16.43
N LEU A 596 20.99 49.45 16.12
CA LEU A 596 20.05 50.37 16.75
C LEU A 596 19.06 49.57 17.58
N VAL A 597 18.67 50.09 18.74
CA VAL A 597 17.69 49.44 19.61
C VAL A 597 16.45 50.32 19.66
N LEU A 598 15.30 49.72 19.33
CA LEU A 598 13.99 50.35 19.39
C LEU A 598 13.15 49.61 20.42
N PHE A 599 12.69 50.31 21.43
CA PHE A 599 11.75 49.81 22.43
C PHE A 599 10.34 50.25 22.03
N SER A 600 9.38 49.34 21.98
CA SER A 600 7.98 49.62 21.66
C SER A 600 7.09 49.28 22.84
N GLY A 601 6.29 50.25 23.28
CA GLY A 601 5.47 50.13 24.50
C GLY A 601 4.37 51.19 24.62
N VAL A 602 3.69 51.18 25.75
CA VAL A 602 2.67 52.15 26.15
C VAL A 602 3.29 53.31 26.91
N TYR A 603 4.21 53.01 27.83
CA TYR A 603 4.81 53.98 28.74
C TYR A 603 6.09 54.58 28.17
N THR A 604 6.49 55.74 28.69
CA THR A 604 7.84 56.26 28.44
C THR A 604 8.84 55.69 29.47
N PHE A 605 10.13 55.89 29.25
CA PHE A 605 11.13 55.45 30.23
C PHE A 605 11.05 56.23 31.55
N GLU A 606 10.51 57.44 31.54
CA GLU A 606 10.30 58.26 32.74
C GLU A 606 9.11 57.78 33.59
N ASP A 607 8.18 57.05 32.99
CA ASP A 607 7.03 56.44 33.68
C ASP A 607 7.42 55.14 34.42
N LEU A 608 8.61 54.60 34.14
CA LEU A 608 9.14 53.35 34.71
C LEU A 608 10.14 53.64 35.85
N PRO A 609 10.57 52.60 36.61
CA PRO A 609 11.56 52.81 37.66
C PRO A 609 12.86 53.44 37.13
N VAL A 610 13.52 54.21 38.00
CA VAL A 610 14.63 55.13 37.68
C VAL A 610 15.77 54.49 36.89
N HIS A 611 15.99 53.18 37.04
CA HIS A 611 17.02 52.48 36.27
C HIS A 611 16.78 52.51 34.75
N TRP A 612 15.57 52.73 34.25
CA TRP A 612 15.34 52.91 32.82
C TRP A 612 15.86 54.26 32.32
N SER A 613 15.48 55.36 32.99
CA SER A 613 15.96 56.70 32.65
C SER A 613 17.47 56.86 32.84
N ASP A 614 18.05 56.19 33.84
CA ASP A 614 19.50 56.24 34.12
C ASP A 614 20.34 55.50 33.06
N LYS A 615 19.79 54.42 32.48
CA LYS A 615 20.49 53.64 31.45
C LYS A 615 20.30 54.24 30.05
N PHE A 616 19.15 54.85 29.78
CA PHE A 616 18.79 55.37 28.46
C PHE A 616 18.52 56.88 28.46
N ILE A 617 19.55 57.66 28.82
CA ILE A 617 19.48 59.13 28.96
C ILE A 617 19.15 59.83 27.61
N ASN A 618 19.73 59.33 26.51
CA ASN A 618 19.53 59.90 25.17
C ASN A 618 18.57 59.03 24.36
N VAL A 619 17.28 59.17 24.65
CA VAL A 619 16.20 58.45 23.96
C VAL A 619 15.48 59.36 22.95
N ARG A 620 15.32 58.89 21.72
CA ARG A 620 14.47 59.52 20.70
C ARG A 620 13.08 58.93 20.77
N ARG A 621 12.10 59.79 21.03
CA ARG A 621 10.70 59.38 21.19
C ARG A 621 9.96 59.45 19.86
N LEU A 622 9.35 58.35 19.47
CA LEU A 622 8.51 58.18 18.29
C LEU A 622 7.07 57.93 18.75
N LEU A 623 6.21 58.94 18.68
CA LEU A 623 4.81 58.84 19.11
C LEU A 623 3.96 58.18 18.01
N VAL A 624 3.20 57.15 18.38
CA VAL A 624 2.14 56.56 17.56
C VAL A 624 0.78 56.95 18.14
N GLY A 625 0.23 58.05 17.65
CA GLY A 625 -1.10 58.56 18.03
C GLY A 625 -2.25 57.94 17.24
N PRO A 626 -3.47 58.51 17.29
CA PRO A 626 -4.55 58.21 16.35
C PRO A 626 -4.13 58.41 14.88
N LEU A 627 -4.85 57.83 13.93
CA LEU A 627 -4.60 58.10 12.51
C LEU A 627 -4.97 59.56 12.20
N GLU A 628 -4.20 60.20 11.33
CA GLU A 628 -4.57 61.50 10.75
C GLU A 628 -5.82 61.33 9.88
N GLU A 629 -6.63 62.38 9.77
CA GLU A 629 -7.92 62.35 9.08
C GLU A 629 -7.79 61.80 7.64
N ASP A 630 -6.81 62.27 6.88
CA ASP A 630 -6.56 61.80 5.50
C ASP A 630 -6.26 60.30 5.44
N ALA A 631 -5.47 59.79 6.38
CA ALA A 631 -5.11 58.37 6.44
C ALA A 631 -6.28 57.51 6.92
N ALA A 632 -7.11 58.01 7.85
CA ALA A 632 -8.32 57.37 8.30
C ALA A 632 -9.37 57.32 7.18
N ARG A 633 -9.54 58.42 6.44
CA ARG A 633 -10.41 58.51 5.27
C ARG A 633 -9.96 57.56 4.17
N GLU A 634 -8.66 57.50 3.87
CA GLU A 634 -8.10 56.53 2.92
C GLU A 634 -8.37 55.09 3.38
N LEU A 635 -8.22 54.79 4.68
CA LEU A 635 -8.51 53.47 5.22
C LEU A 635 -9.99 53.11 5.07
N ILE A 636 -10.91 54.04 5.35
CA ILE A 636 -12.36 53.81 5.25
C ILE A 636 -12.78 53.64 3.79
N VAL A 637 -12.40 54.56 2.90
CA VAL A 637 -12.91 54.56 1.52
C VAL A 637 -12.13 53.60 0.60
N ARG A 638 -10.82 53.47 0.81
CA ARG A 638 -9.91 52.67 -0.03
C ARG A 638 -8.94 51.81 0.80
N PRO A 639 -9.45 50.87 1.63
CA PRO A 639 -8.64 49.97 2.45
C PRO A 639 -7.73 49.07 1.61
N VAL A 640 -8.22 48.59 0.48
CA VAL A 640 -7.50 47.76 -0.50
C VAL A 640 -7.73 48.31 -1.91
N PRO A 641 -6.85 48.00 -2.89
CA PRO A 641 -7.09 48.35 -4.28
C PRO A 641 -8.47 47.86 -4.75
N ASP A 642 -9.13 48.67 -5.58
CA ASP A 642 -10.43 48.36 -6.20
C ASP A 642 -11.63 48.17 -5.23
N PHE A 643 -11.46 48.45 -3.93
CA PHE A 643 -12.57 48.36 -2.96
C PHE A 643 -13.74 49.29 -3.29
N GLU A 644 -13.45 50.47 -3.83
CA GLU A 644 -14.46 51.45 -4.28
C GLU A 644 -15.37 50.91 -5.38
N GLN A 645 -14.97 49.85 -6.10
CA GLN A 645 -15.83 49.21 -7.10
C GLN A 645 -16.86 48.25 -6.47
N GLN A 646 -16.63 47.84 -5.21
CA GLN A 646 -17.49 46.90 -4.48
C GLN A 646 -18.44 47.63 -3.53
N VAL A 647 -17.95 48.67 -2.86
CA VAL A 647 -18.71 49.41 -1.84
C VAL A 647 -18.48 50.91 -1.99
N HIS A 648 -19.58 51.65 -2.13
CA HIS A 648 -19.57 53.11 -2.09
C HIS A 648 -20.19 53.59 -0.77
N TYR A 649 -19.42 54.30 0.05
CA TYR A 649 -19.93 54.95 1.24
C TYR A 649 -20.44 56.36 0.91
N PRO A 650 -21.63 56.77 1.40
CA PRO A 650 -22.06 58.15 1.34
C PRO A 650 -21.03 59.06 2.05
N PRO A 651 -20.72 60.25 1.51
CA PRO A 651 -19.79 61.17 2.15
C PRO A 651 -20.16 61.48 3.61
N GLU A 652 -21.46 61.64 3.91
CA GLU A 652 -21.89 61.94 5.29
C GLU A 652 -21.58 60.79 6.26
N ALA A 653 -21.61 59.54 5.80
CA ALA A 653 -21.28 58.38 6.63
C ALA A 653 -19.78 58.30 6.94
N VAL A 654 -18.93 58.74 6.00
CA VAL A 654 -17.48 58.81 6.21
C VAL A 654 -17.16 59.92 7.21
N GLU A 655 -17.78 61.10 7.08
CA GLU A 655 -17.60 62.21 8.03
C GLU A 655 -18.04 61.86 9.46
N GLN A 656 -19.03 60.98 9.63
CA GLN A 656 -19.47 60.53 10.98
C GLN A 656 -18.48 59.56 11.65
N LEU A 657 -17.62 58.90 10.86
CA LEU A 657 -16.65 57.91 11.35
C LEU A 657 -15.27 58.53 11.65
N LEU A 658 -14.96 59.67 11.04
CA LEU A 658 -13.76 60.48 11.27
C LEU A 658 -13.96 61.34 12.53
#